data_AF-A0A7R9GT28-F1
#
_entry.id   AF-A0A7R9GT28-F1
#
_cell.length_a   1.000
_cell.length_b   1.000
_cell.length_c   1.000
_cell.angle_alpha   90.00
_cell.angle_beta   90.00
_cell.angle_gamma   90.00
#
_symmetry.space_group_name_H-M   'P 1'
#
loop_
_entity.id
_entity.type
_entity.pdbx_description
1 polymer ?
#
loop_
_entity_poly.entity_id
_entity_poly.type
_entity_poly.pdbx_seq_one_letter_code
_entity_poly.pdbx_strand_id
1 'polypeptide(L)'
;MVRHRKQKTDMGLFSGNDMRAKVDLVSKGMSLLQAVAAKNVNYGTLFRHVILRNASALTTKGLRMLRGHKISDLEATGLKVTVNDLIGCLGEWTLQNLRSLNVARSTFMDGSRYCVVVALSKLRNLQCLNVSCTEFNRHGLEIVVEDLPHLESLDISCTRVDDITPLRKCRDRLKLLTMYNLKVSCSDNVIPVLLELHELRLLDVSDEKDNHPFGMFTPARSKVTDFLRAVDKVPHLTSLDISGKEDISSSELRQFIQHHPQLKFLGLTHSEVCHDEGFTNPRHPDYRPTLLVAGTANESQIMEALRRYAHRPLYVQKCLFTLFRLTPEFSHARVDIIKLVLPGMQLHPQQFGLQMAATACLYNLTKGDLAQKIHPNILLRVVDLTLTAMETYPNHYQLQKNTLLTLCSDRILQDVGFDKYRCAKLVMNCLCAFDDASMNRMSVAICSILAAKISTNETSLLGAQPQYMKKLLSIVRSKVETRSVDITIKFTLSALWNLTDESPTTCSVFLEEGGMALFLEVLETFQEESAVETKVLGLVNNIAEVTQLRPRLMVAKFLLILRKLLHSKHIDVSYFAAGIIAHLASDGPEGWIVTTVSRTALLQELGEAVLSWQTPEGEMVAYRSFHPFFPLLTCHGAFQVQLWAVWAIQHVCTKNVKRYCPMLLKEQGNILLEKLYTDQEVDSNVRTICGGILRVLSAERVDLTL
;
A
#
# COMPACT_ATOMS: atom_id res chain seq x y z
N MET A 1 4.56 -0.74 43.48
CA MET A 1 4.33 0.69 43.78
C MET A 1 4.92 1.52 42.65
N VAL A 2 4.09 2.27 41.92
CA VAL A 2 4.33 3.61 41.31
C VAL A 2 3.21 3.83 40.28
N ARG A 3 2.50 4.94 40.46
CA ARG A 3 1.20 5.30 39.87
C ARG A 3 1.34 5.87 38.47
N HIS A 4 0.46 5.45 37.57
CA HIS A 4 0.16 6.15 36.30
C HIS A 4 -0.57 7.48 36.56
N ARG A 5 0.02 8.59 36.13
CA ARG A 5 -0.65 9.90 36.00
C ARG A 5 -1.22 10.02 34.58
N LYS A 6 -2.54 10.00 34.46
CA LYS A 6 -3.27 10.56 33.31
C LYS A 6 -3.31 12.08 33.46
N GLN A 7 -2.74 12.81 32.51
CA GLN A 7 -2.92 14.26 32.39
C GLN A 7 -4.30 14.53 31.77
N LYS A 8 -5.12 15.28 32.52
CA LYS A 8 -6.31 15.98 32.04
C LYS A 8 -5.84 17.21 31.25
N THR A 9 -6.41 17.43 30.08
CA THR A 9 -6.43 18.74 29.43
C THR A 9 -7.87 19.26 29.47
N ASP A 10 -7.99 20.47 30.01
CA ASP A 10 -9.24 21.20 30.22
C ASP A 10 -9.96 21.48 28.90
N MET A 11 -11.23 21.11 28.82
CA MET A 11 -12.19 21.69 27.86
C MET A 11 -13.17 22.56 28.64
N GLY A 12 -13.08 23.86 28.41
CA GLY A 12 -14.00 24.86 28.93
C GLY A 12 -15.43 24.62 28.43
N LEU A 13 -16.36 24.84 29.36
CA LEU A 13 -17.80 24.80 29.20
C LEU A 13 -18.28 25.80 28.12
N PHE A 14 -18.99 25.29 27.11
CA PHE A 14 -19.96 26.08 26.33
C PHE A 14 -21.33 25.38 26.42
N SER A 15 -22.32 26.16 26.83
CA SER A 15 -23.72 25.79 27.00
C SER A 15 -24.49 25.78 25.66
N GLY A 16 -25.38 24.79 25.48
CA GLY A 16 -26.63 24.95 24.71
C GLY A 16 -26.69 24.46 23.25
N ASN A 17 -27.17 23.23 23.05
CA ASN A 17 -27.96 22.73 21.90
C ASN A 17 -27.47 22.92 20.45
N ASP A 18 -26.25 22.47 20.10
CA ASP A 18 -25.91 22.23 18.68
C ASP A 18 -25.00 20.97 18.54
N MET A 19 -25.61 19.78 18.59
CA MET A 19 -24.88 18.52 18.33
C MET A 19 -24.70 18.31 16.83
N ARG A 20 -23.49 18.60 16.33
CA ARG A 20 -23.04 18.25 14.96
C ARG A 20 -22.83 16.73 14.84
N ALA A 21 -23.84 15.99 14.40
CA ALA A 21 -23.65 14.63 13.91
C ALA A 21 -23.18 14.67 12.44
N LYS A 22 -21.88 14.49 12.19
CA LYS A 22 -21.35 14.14 10.86
C LYS A 22 -21.53 12.63 10.66
N VAL A 23 -22.39 12.20 9.75
CA VAL A 23 -22.49 10.79 9.35
C VAL A 23 -21.81 10.66 7.98
N ASP A 24 -20.64 10.03 7.96
CA ASP A 24 -19.88 9.71 6.74
C ASP A 24 -20.28 8.29 6.30
N LEU A 25 -21.27 8.18 5.41
CA LEU A 25 -21.75 6.88 4.91
C LEU A 25 -20.88 6.40 3.75
N VAL A 26 -19.67 5.90 4.07
CA VAL A 26 -18.82 5.22 3.09
C VAL A 26 -19.39 3.81 2.82
N SER A 27 -19.51 3.48 1.54
CA SER A 27 -20.15 2.28 0.98
C SER A 27 -19.85 0.96 1.71
N LYS A 28 -20.76 0.55 2.62
CA LYS A 28 -21.15 -0.85 2.81
C LYS A 28 -22.67 -0.90 2.70
N GLY A 29 -23.15 -1.62 1.68
CA GLY A 29 -24.52 -1.54 1.17
C GLY A 29 -25.61 -1.82 2.21
N MET A 30 -26.75 -1.14 2.00
CA MET A 30 -28.09 -1.27 2.64
C MET A 30 -28.20 -1.34 4.18
N SER A 31 -27.22 -1.83 4.93
CA SER A 31 -27.35 -2.10 6.36
C SER A 31 -27.09 -0.90 7.26
N LEU A 32 -26.31 0.11 6.84
CA LEU A 32 -25.96 1.23 7.74
C LEU A 32 -27.07 2.30 7.87
N LEU A 33 -27.77 2.64 6.78
CA LEU A 33 -28.92 3.56 6.84
C LEU A 33 -30.07 2.94 7.65
N GLN A 34 -30.27 1.62 7.53
CA GLN A 34 -31.21 0.87 8.37
C GLN A 34 -30.72 0.73 9.82
N ALA A 35 -29.40 0.56 10.07
CA ALA A 35 -28.86 0.47 11.44
C ALA A 35 -28.85 1.80 12.19
N VAL A 36 -28.62 2.94 11.49
CA VAL A 36 -28.73 4.28 12.08
C VAL A 36 -30.20 4.63 12.33
N ALA A 37 -31.11 4.24 11.44
CA ALA A 37 -32.55 4.38 11.68
C ALA A 37 -33.06 3.49 12.83
N ALA A 38 -32.59 2.24 12.94
CA ALA A 38 -33.01 1.30 13.97
C ALA A 38 -32.50 1.66 15.39
N LYS A 39 -31.34 2.34 15.52
CA LYS A 39 -30.86 2.84 16.81
C LYS A 39 -31.50 4.17 17.24
N ASN A 40 -32.11 4.92 16.32
CA ASN A 40 -32.65 6.26 16.59
C ASN A 40 -34.18 6.34 16.64
N VAL A 41 -34.90 5.21 16.65
CA VAL A 41 -36.36 5.21 16.85
C VAL A 41 -36.77 5.82 18.21
N ASN A 42 -35.85 5.95 19.16
CA ASN A 42 -36.12 6.51 20.49
C ASN A 42 -35.56 7.93 20.75
N TYR A 43 -34.86 8.58 19.81
CA TYR A 43 -34.35 9.95 20.00
C TYR A 43 -34.43 10.76 18.71
N GLY A 44 -35.26 11.80 18.69
CA GLY A 44 -35.57 12.65 17.52
C GLY A 44 -34.42 13.51 16.99
N THR A 45 -33.32 12.91 16.55
CA THR A 45 -32.19 13.63 15.94
C THR A 45 -32.48 13.99 14.48
N LEU A 46 -32.57 15.29 14.19
CA LEU A 46 -32.74 15.85 12.85
C LEU A 46 -31.36 16.14 12.23
N PHE A 47 -31.03 15.51 11.10
CA PHE A 47 -29.77 15.80 10.40
C PHE A 47 -29.83 17.18 9.72
N ARG A 48 -28.85 18.04 10.00
CA ARG A 48 -28.65 19.34 9.33
C ARG A 48 -27.62 19.27 8.19
N HIS A 49 -26.60 18.44 8.33
CA HIS A 49 -25.55 18.26 7.33
C HIS A 49 -25.48 16.79 6.94
N VAL A 50 -25.62 16.49 5.64
CA VAL A 50 -25.65 15.12 5.11
C VAL A 50 -24.58 14.96 4.03
N ILE A 51 -23.76 13.90 4.14
CA ILE A 51 -22.68 13.58 3.19
C ILE A 51 -22.86 12.13 2.71
N LEU A 52 -23.09 11.98 1.41
CA LEU A 52 -23.29 10.72 0.69
C LEU A 52 -22.28 10.67 -0.46
N ARG A 53 -21.12 10.05 -0.21
CA ARG A 53 -20.03 9.94 -1.21
C ARG A 53 -20.07 8.60 -1.92
N ASN A 54 -19.78 8.60 -3.23
CA ASN A 54 -19.79 7.40 -4.09
C ASN A 54 -21.10 6.61 -3.95
N ALA A 55 -22.22 7.33 -3.93
CA ALA A 55 -23.54 6.83 -3.56
C ALA A 55 -24.24 6.05 -4.69
N SER A 56 -23.47 5.36 -5.53
CA SER A 56 -23.97 4.65 -6.72
C SER A 56 -24.90 3.47 -6.40
N ALA A 57 -24.86 2.98 -5.16
CA ALA A 57 -25.72 1.91 -4.65
C ALA A 57 -27.00 2.41 -3.96
N LEU A 58 -27.18 3.74 -3.79
CA LEU A 58 -28.40 4.28 -3.19
C LEU A 58 -29.56 4.25 -4.18
N THR A 59 -30.74 3.90 -3.68
CA THR A 59 -32.00 3.90 -4.43
C THR A 59 -32.89 5.04 -3.99
N THR A 60 -33.87 5.41 -4.83
CA THR A 60 -34.91 6.40 -4.48
C THR A 60 -35.63 6.04 -3.17
N LYS A 61 -35.92 4.74 -2.94
CA LYS A 61 -36.52 4.26 -1.69
C LYS A 61 -35.66 4.56 -0.47
N GLY A 62 -34.34 4.38 -0.58
CA GLY A 62 -33.39 4.73 0.48
C GLY A 62 -33.33 6.24 0.73
N LEU A 63 -33.32 7.04 -0.34
CA LEU A 63 -33.28 8.51 -0.25
C LEU A 63 -34.53 9.12 0.37
N ARG A 64 -35.71 8.47 0.28
CA ARG A 64 -36.94 8.93 0.95
C ARG A 64 -36.82 9.03 2.47
N MET A 65 -35.83 8.37 3.08
CA MET A 65 -35.51 8.57 4.51
C MET A 65 -35.11 10.02 4.82
N LEU A 66 -34.55 10.75 3.84
CA LEU A 66 -34.18 12.16 3.99
C LEU A 66 -35.40 13.09 4.18
N ARG A 67 -36.59 12.64 3.80
CA ARG A 67 -37.82 13.45 3.86
C ARG A 67 -38.17 13.94 5.26
N GLY A 68 -37.86 13.16 6.29
CA GLY A 68 -38.12 13.50 7.70
C GLY A 68 -37.07 14.42 8.33
N HIS A 69 -35.98 14.74 7.63
CA HIS A 69 -34.86 15.49 8.19
C HIS A 69 -34.87 16.97 7.74
N LYS A 70 -34.29 17.83 8.59
CA LYS A 70 -34.19 19.29 8.39
C LYS A 70 -32.79 19.66 7.91
N ILE A 71 -32.49 19.36 6.65
CA ILE A 71 -31.14 19.43 6.07
C ILE A 71 -30.89 20.85 5.53
N SER A 72 -29.78 21.46 5.94
CA SER A 72 -29.29 22.74 5.41
C SER A 72 -28.13 22.55 4.41
N ASP A 73 -27.40 21.44 4.50
CA ASP A 73 -26.26 21.16 3.62
C ASP A 73 -26.26 19.69 3.20
N LEU A 74 -26.26 19.47 1.88
CA LEU A 74 -26.35 18.14 1.28
C LEU A 74 -25.22 17.94 0.25
N GLU A 75 -24.29 17.04 0.57
CA GLU A 75 -23.34 16.48 -0.39
C GLU A 75 -23.82 15.08 -0.79
N ALA A 76 -24.14 14.88 -2.07
CA ALA A 76 -24.57 13.61 -2.62
C ALA A 76 -23.91 13.38 -3.99
N THR A 77 -22.71 12.80 -3.97
CA THR A 77 -21.84 12.66 -5.15
C THR A 77 -21.83 11.23 -5.68
N GLY A 78 -21.73 11.09 -7.01
CA GLY A 78 -21.68 9.78 -7.66
C GLY A 78 -22.98 8.98 -7.58
N LEU A 79 -24.14 9.66 -7.58
CA LEU A 79 -25.45 8.99 -7.56
C LEU A 79 -25.79 8.38 -8.92
N LYS A 80 -26.40 7.19 -8.91
CA LYS A 80 -27.09 6.63 -10.09
C LYS A 80 -28.52 7.16 -10.25
N VAL A 81 -29.18 7.43 -9.13
CA VAL A 81 -30.50 8.09 -9.10
C VAL A 81 -30.32 9.54 -9.57
N THR A 82 -31.29 10.07 -10.32
CA THR A 82 -31.17 11.43 -10.85
C THR A 82 -31.19 12.48 -9.74
N VAL A 83 -30.55 13.63 -10.00
CA VAL A 83 -30.61 14.77 -9.08
C VAL A 83 -32.05 15.25 -8.86
N ASN A 84 -32.92 15.15 -9.87
CA ASN A 84 -34.33 15.49 -9.74
C ASN A 84 -35.05 14.58 -8.74
N ASP A 85 -34.78 13.27 -8.79
CA ASP A 85 -35.35 12.31 -7.86
C ASP A 85 -34.80 12.49 -6.45
N LEU A 86 -33.51 12.81 -6.30
CA LEU A 86 -32.92 13.17 -5.01
C LEU A 86 -33.69 14.33 -4.38
N ILE A 87 -33.89 15.42 -5.11
CA ILE A 87 -34.62 16.59 -4.64
C ILE A 87 -36.08 16.22 -4.36
N GLY A 88 -36.71 15.40 -5.19
CA GLY A 88 -38.05 14.87 -4.98
C GLY A 88 -38.20 14.01 -3.72
N CYS A 89 -37.11 13.46 -3.20
CA CYS A 89 -37.09 12.70 -1.94
C CYS A 89 -36.92 13.58 -0.69
N LEU A 90 -36.64 14.88 -0.83
CA LEU A 90 -36.47 15.80 0.30
C LEU A 90 -37.82 16.24 0.86
N GLY A 91 -37.82 16.58 2.16
CA GLY A 91 -39.00 17.13 2.84
C GLY A 91 -39.17 18.62 2.58
N GLU A 92 -40.39 19.13 2.77
CA GLU A 92 -40.74 20.54 2.52
C GLU A 92 -39.83 21.52 3.26
N TRP A 93 -39.52 21.24 4.54
CA TRP A 93 -38.59 22.07 5.31
C TRP A 93 -37.22 22.16 4.64
N THR A 94 -36.69 21.03 4.17
CA THR A 94 -35.37 20.98 3.51
C THR A 94 -35.42 21.73 2.19
N LEU A 95 -36.45 21.54 1.36
CA LEU A 95 -36.61 22.26 0.09
C LEU A 95 -36.58 23.79 0.30
N GLN A 96 -37.19 24.26 1.39
CA GLN A 96 -37.23 25.68 1.73
C GLN A 96 -35.98 26.20 2.47
N ASN A 97 -35.11 25.35 3.03
CA ASN A 97 -34.01 25.80 3.91
C ASN A 97 -32.62 25.28 3.51
N LEU A 98 -32.52 24.50 2.44
CA LEU A 98 -31.25 24.01 1.93
C LEU A 98 -30.41 25.18 1.42
N ARG A 99 -29.20 25.31 1.95
CA ARG A 99 -28.23 26.37 1.61
C ARG A 99 -27.10 25.86 0.73
N SER A 100 -26.69 24.60 0.89
CA SER A 100 -25.63 23.99 0.10
C SER A 100 -26.07 22.67 -0.52
N LEU A 101 -25.86 22.52 -1.82
CA LEU A 101 -26.10 21.30 -2.57
C LEU A 101 -24.87 20.98 -3.43
N ASN A 102 -24.26 19.84 -3.17
CA ASN A 102 -23.20 19.28 -4.01
C ASN A 102 -23.66 17.95 -4.59
N VAL A 103 -23.85 17.93 -5.91
CA VAL A 103 -24.27 16.74 -6.68
C VAL A 103 -23.25 16.35 -7.74
N ALA A 104 -21.98 16.72 -7.54
CA ALA A 104 -20.90 16.43 -8.47
C ALA A 104 -20.83 14.95 -8.86
N ARG A 105 -20.49 14.68 -10.12
CA ARG A 105 -20.39 13.32 -10.69
C ARG A 105 -21.68 12.48 -10.61
N SER A 106 -22.83 13.10 -10.39
CA SER A 106 -24.15 12.48 -10.49
C SER A 106 -24.76 12.75 -11.86
N THR A 107 -25.98 12.28 -12.12
CA THR A 107 -26.66 12.50 -13.41
C THR A 107 -27.96 13.30 -13.26
N PHE A 108 -28.23 14.16 -14.24
CA PHE A 108 -29.52 14.83 -14.41
C PHE A 108 -30.45 14.11 -15.42
N MET A 109 -29.98 13.01 -16.03
CA MET A 109 -30.71 12.30 -17.09
C MET A 109 -31.28 10.98 -16.57
N ASP A 110 -32.54 10.70 -16.86
CA ASP A 110 -33.20 9.41 -16.55
C ASP A 110 -33.28 8.53 -17.81
N GLY A 111 -32.16 8.38 -18.53
CA GLY A 111 -32.11 7.69 -19.83
C GLY A 111 -32.74 8.46 -21.01
N SER A 112 -33.25 9.67 -20.79
CA SER A 112 -33.71 10.60 -21.83
C SER A 112 -32.53 11.29 -22.55
N ARG A 113 -32.76 11.76 -23.79
CA ARG A 113 -31.76 12.58 -24.52
C ARG A 113 -31.63 14.01 -23.98
N TYR A 114 -32.54 14.45 -23.13
CA TYR A 114 -32.61 15.82 -22.61
C TYR A 114 -32.22 15.87 -21.13
N CYS A 115 -31.42 16.87 -20.77
CA CYS A 115 -31.09 17.20 -19.39
C CYS A 115 -32.16 18.13 -18.83
N VAL A 116 -32.87 17.70 -17.78
CA VAL A 116 -33.93 18.46 -17.12
C VAL A 116 -33.45 18.88 -15.74
N VAL A 117 -33.48 20.19 -15.45
CA VAL A 117 -32.89 20.76 -14.23
C VAL A 117 -33.93 21.49 -13.36
N VAL A 118 -35.21 21.37 -13.71
CA VAL A 118 -36.32 22.12 -13.09
C VAL A 118 -36.44 21.88 -11.59
N ALA A 119 -36.04 20.71 -11.06
CA ALA A 119 -36.14 20.47 -9.62
C ALA A 119 -35.29 21.43 -8.78
N LEU A 120 -34.20 21.99 -9.33
CA LEU A 120 -33.36 22.96 -8.62
C LEU A 120 -34.12 24.25 -8.29
N SER A 121 -35.09 24.69 -9.10
CA SER A 121 -35.85 25.92 -8.86
C SER A 121 -36.69 25.90 -7.57
N LYS A 122 -36.92 24.70 -7.00
CA LYS A 122 -37.57 24.52 -5.70
C LYS A 122 -36.71 24.97 -4.53
N LEU A 123 -35.38 25.04 -4.71
CA LEU A 123 -34.39 25.28 -3.66
C LEU A 123 -34.05 26.77 -3.53
N ARG A 124 -35.05 27.66 -3.39
CA ARG A 124 -34.88 29.12 -3.51
C ARG A 124 -33.87 29.76 -2.52
N ASN A 125 -33.61 29.10 -1.40
CA ASN A 125 -32.65 29.56 -0.37
C ASN A 125 -31.23 29.00 -0.56
N LEU A 126 -30.97 28.34 -1.69
CA LEU A 126 -29.67 27.78 -2.01
C LEU A 126 -28.64 28.89 -2.26
N GLN A 127 -27.51 28.80 -1.56
CA GLN A 127 -26.37 29.72 -1.63
C GLN A 127 -25.20 29.10 -2.38
N CYS A 128 -25.00 27.79 -2.25
CA CYS A 128 -23.91 27.06 -2.87
C CYS A 128 -24.43 25.89 -3.71
N LEU A 129 -24.08 25.87 -4.99
CA LEU A 129 -24.41 24.79 -5.91
C LEU A 129 -23.16 24.23 -6.59
N ASN A 130 -22.94 22.92 -6.47
CA ASN A 130 -21.93 22.21 -7.24
C ASN A 130 -22.59 21.14 -8.12
N VAL A 131 -22.51 21.35 -9.43
CA VAL A 131 -23.01 20.47 -10.49
C VAL A 131 -21.88 19.97 -11.39
N SER A 132 -20.64 19.99 -10.89
CA SER A 132 -19.46 19.62 -11.67
C SER A 132 -19.48 18.16 -12.14
N CYS A 133 -18.90 17.89 -13.30
CA CYS A 133 -18.87 16.58 -13.94
C CYS A 133 -20.27 15.95 -14.12
N THR A 134 -21.26 16.77 -14.48
CA THR A 134 -22.63 16.34 -14.81
C THR A 134 -23.04 16.84 -16.20
N GLU A 135 -24.22 16.45 -16.66
CA GLU A 135 -24.79 16.89 -17.95
C GLU A 135 -25.46 18.27 -17.88
N PHE A 136 -25.25 19.03 -16.80
CA PHE A 136 -25.71 20.41 -16.65
C PHE A 136 -25.27 21.26 -17.87
N ASN A 137 -26.17 22.12 -18.36
CA ASN A 137 -25.99 22.82 -19.63
C ASN A 137 -26.48 24.27 -19.53
N ARG A 138 -26.39 25.02 -20.64
CA ARG A 138 -26.83 26.43 -20.73
C ARG A 138 -28.26 26.66 -20.22
N HIS A 139 -29.20 25.81 -20.58
CA HIS A 139 -30.59 25.94 -20.13
C HIS A 139 -30.74 25.72 -18.61
N GLY A 140 -30.03 24.73 -18.07
CA GLY A 140 -29.95 24.54 -16.62
C GLY A 140 -29.37 25.76 -15.90
N LEU A 141 -28.37 26.42 -16.51
CA LEU A 141 -27.79 27.64 -15.99
C LEU A 141 -28.81 28.79 -15.97
N GLU A 142 -29.58 29.00 -17.05
CA GLU A 142 -30.65 30.01 -17.12
C GLU A 142 -31.66 29.84 -15.99
N ILE A 143 -32.15 28.62 -15.77
CA ILE A 143 -33.08 28.30 -14.67
C ILE A 143 -32.45 28.66 -13.31
N VAL A 144 -31.21 28.22 -13.08
CA VAL A 144 -30.52 28.41 -11.80
C VAL A 144 -30.30 29.90 -11.49
N VAL A 145 -29.89 30.71 -12.48
CA VAL A 145 -29.66 32.14 -12.24
C VAL A 145 -30.94 32.95 -12.07
N GLU A 146 -32.06 32.49 -12.62
CA GLU A 146 -33.38 33.11 -12.50
C GLU A 146 -34.07 32.73 -11.18
N ASP A 147 -34.09 31.43 -10.85
CA ASP A 147 -34.92 30.90 -9.76
C ASP A 147 -34.18 30.80 -8.42
N LEU A 148 -32.85 30.94 -8.40
CA LEU A 148 -32.04 30.93 -7.16
C LEU A 148 -31.51 32.34 -6.83
N PRO A 149 -32.30 33.17 -6.12
CA PRO A 149 -31.94 34.57 -5.84
C PRO A 149 -30.79 34.72 -4.84
N HIS A 150 -30.51 33.69 -4.04
CA HIS A 150 -29.48 33.72 -3.00
C HIS A 150 -28.17 33.01 -3.39
N LEU A 151 -28.03 32.58 -4.65
CA LEU A 151 -26.87 31.84 -5.11
C LEU A 151 -25.61 32.73 -5.10
N GLU A 152 -24.63 32.38 -4.27
CA GLU A 152 -23.35 33.07 -4.12
C GLU A 152 -22.17 32.24 -4.64
N SER A 153 -22.31 30.92 -4.72
CA SER A 153 -21.24 29.99 -5.12
C SER A 153 -21.76 28.98 -6.14
N LEU A 154 -21.08 28.92 -7.29
CA LEU A 154 -21.44 28.03 -8.39
C LEU A 154 -20.21 27.31 -8.96
N ASP A 155 -20.29 25.99 -9.01
CA ASP A 155 -19.30 25.13 -9.68
C ASP A 155 -19.96 24.39 -10.85
N ILE A 156 -19.58 24.78 -12.06
CA ILE A 156 -20.02 24.22 -13.35
C ILE A 156 -18.87 23.51 -14.08
N SER A 157 -17.81 23.12 -13.37
CA SER A 157 -16.64 22.47 -13.94
C SER A 157 -16.98 21.18 -14.69
N CYS A 158 -16.35 20.92 -15.83
CA CYS A 158 -16.57 19.74 -16.66
C CYS A 158 -18.06 19.47 -16.99
N THR A 159 -18.87 20.52 -17.17
CA THR A 159 -20.28 20.41 -17.60
C THR A 159 -20.42 20.69 -19.10
N ARG A 160 -21.65 20.66 -19.62
CA ARG A 160 -21.99 20.99 -21.01
C ARG A 160 -22.49 22.44 -21.17
N VAL A 161 -22.12 23.33 -20.25
CA VAL A 161 -22.42 24.76 -20.40
C VAL A 161 -21.51 25.35 -21.47
N ASP A 162 -22.11 25.75 -22.59
CA ASP A 162 -21.43 26.28 -23.77
C ASP A 162 -21.54 27.81 -23.91
N ASP A 163 -22.34 28.47 -23.07
CA ASP A 163 -22.51 29.92 -22.97
C ASP A 163 -22.81 30.31 -21.51
N ILE A 164 -22.01 31.25 -20.99
CA ILE A 164 -22.11 31.72 -19.60
C ILE A 164 -22.84 33.06 -19.47
N THR A 165 -23.34 33.65 -20.56
CA THR A 165 -24.08 34.92 -20.57
C THR A 165 -25.19 35.02 -19.51
N PRO A 166 -25.95 33.94 -19.17
CA PRO A 166 -26.94 34.00 -18.09
C PRO A 166 -26.39 34.46 -16.73
N LEU A 167 -25.09 34.26 -16.45
CA LEU A 167 -24.45 34.70 -15.20
C LEU A 167 -24.53 36.21 -14.96
N ARG A 168 -24.76 37.04 -15.99
CA ARG A 168 -25.00 38.48 -15.83
C ARG A 168 -26.14 38.79 -14.86
N LYS A 169 -27.14 37.91 -14.75
CA LYS A 169 -28.26 38.04 -13.78
C LYS A 169 -27.81 37.87 -12.32
N CYS A 170 -26.62 37.32 -12.09
CA CYS A 170 -26.03 37.11 -10.76
C CYS A 170 -24.85 38.04 -10.45
N ARG A 171 -24.61 39.06 -11.30
CA ARG A 171 -23.41 39.90 -11.23
C ARG A 171 -23.16 40.59 -9.89
N ASP A 172 -24.24 40.93 -9.17
CA ASP A 172 -24.21 41.66 -7.90
C ASP A 172 -24.27 40.72 -6.67
N ARG A 173 -24.17 39.40 -6.85
CA ARG A 173 -24.25 38.41 -5.75
C ARG A 173 -23.29 37.23 -5.84
N LEU A 174 -22.85 36.86 -7.05
CA LEU A 174 -22.00 35.69 -7.23
C LEU A 174 -20.56 35.98 -6.75
N LYS A 175 -20.13 35.27 -5.72
CA LYS A 175 -18.82 35.42 -5.06
C LYS A 175 -17.81 34.36 -5.50
N LEU A 176 -18.26 33.15 -5.80
CA LEU A 176 -17.41 32.03 -6.19
C LEU A 176 -17.91 31.39 -7.48
N LEU A 177 -17.03 31.34 -8.48
CA LEU A 177 -17.30 30.71 -9.76
C LEU A 177 -16.16 29.78 -10.14
N THR A 178 -16.47 28.49 -10.26
CA THR A 178 -15.54 27.46 -10.73
C THR A 178 -16.03 26.90 -12.06
N MET A 179 -15.17 27.00 -13.09
CA MET A 179 -15.43 26.58 -14.46
C MET A 179 -14.27 25.73 -14.99
N TYR A 180 -13.70 24.89 -14.13
CA TYR A 180 -12.57 24.05 -14.50
C TYR A 180 -12.92 23.15 -15.68
N ASN A 181 -12.06 23.13 -16.70
CA ASN A 181 -12.20 22.33 -17.92
C ASN A 181 -13.57 22.49 -18.60
N LEU A 182 -14.19 23.67 -18.47
CA LEU A 182 -15.45 24.00 -19.13
C LEU A 182 -15.21 24.28 -20.62
N LYS A 183 -15.85 23.49 -21.49
CA LYS A 183 -15.76 23.66 -22.95
C LYS A 183 -16.80 24.66 -23.42
N VAL A 184 -16.51 25.94 -23.21
CA VAL A 184 -17.31 27.04 -23.77
C VAL A 184 -17.04 27.11 -25.27
N SER A 185 -18.09 27.07 -26.08
CA SER A 185 -18.00 27.32 -27.52
C SER A 185 -17.32 28.68 -27.74
N CYS A 186 -16.61 28.84 -28.87
CA CYS A 186 -15.80 29.99 -29.30
C CYS A 186 -16.59 31.32 -29.37
N SER A 187 -17.19 31.72 -28.25
CA SER A 187 -17.98 32.92 -28.08
C SER A 187 -17.06 33.95 -27.45
N ASP A 188 -16.91 35.08 -28.12
CA ASP A 188 -16.17 36.27 -27.65
C ASP A 188 -16.75 36.87 -26.34
N ASN A 189 -17.76 36.22 -25.75
CA ASN A 189 -18.57 36.71 -24.64
C ASN A 189 -18.13 36.20 -23.25
N VAL A 190 -17.20 35.25 -23.14
CA VAL A 190 -16.76 34.73 -21.83
C VAL A 190 -16.12 35.83 -20.97
N ILE A 191 -15.07 36.48 -21.48
CA ILE A 191 -14.35 37.52 -20.73
C ILE A 191 -15.26 38.70 -20.37
N PRO A 192 -16.05 39.28 -21.30
CA PRO A 192 -16.99 40.35 -20.96
C PRO A 192 -17.97 40.00 -19.83
N VAL A 193 -18.49 38.76 -19.81
CA VAL A 193 -19.38 38.31 -18.73
C VAL A 193 -18.65 38.27 -17.39
N LEU A 194 -17.42 37.73 -17.36
CA LEU A 194 -16.63 37.63 -16.13
C LEU A 194 -16.27 39.00 -15.54
N LEU A 195 -15.95 39.97 -16.39
CA LEU A 195 -15.61 41.34 -15.96
C LEU A 195 -16.80 42.11 -15.37
N GLU A 196 -18.03 41.66 -15.65
CA GLU A 196 -19.25 42.23 -15.07
C GLU A 196 -19.63 41.62 -13.72
N LEU A 197 -19.02 40.51 -13.28
CA LEU A 197 -19.32 39.90 -11.99
C LEU A 197 -18.63 40.69 -10.85
N HIS A 198 -19.29 41.74 -10.36
CA HIS A 198 -18.71 42.72 -9.45
C HIS A 198 -18.34 42.17 -8.06
N GLU A 199 -19.12 41.21 -7.55
CA GLU A 199 -18.91 40.60 -6.22
C GLU A 199 -17.93 39.41 -6.21
N LEU A 200 -17.28 39.12 -7.35
CA LEU A 200 -16.46 37.91 -7.53
C LEU A 200 -15.19 37.95 -6.66
N ARG A 201 -15.01 36.90 -5.85
CA ARG A 201 -13.87 36.72 -4.93
C ARG A 201 -12.99 35.53 -5.27
N LEU A 202 -13.58 34.48 -5.83
CA LEU A 202 -12.85 33.32 -6.35
C LEU A 202 -13.31 33.04 -7.77
N LEU A 203 -12.34 33.05 -8.67
CA LEU A 203 -12.52 32.67 -10.06
C LEU A 203 -11.57 31.53 -10.40
N ASP A 204 -12.13 30.45 -10.90
CA ASP A 204 -11.37 29.36 -11.50
C ASP A 204 -11.86 29.14 -12.94
N VAL A 205 -11.00 29.50 -13.89
CA VAL A 205 -11.21 29.30 -15.33
C VAL A 205 -10.25 28.26 -15.88
N SER A 206 -9.55 27.52 -15.01
CA SER A 206 -8.45 26.62 -15.39
C SER A 206 -8.91 25.49 -16.32
N ASP A 207 -7.99 24.96 -17.12
CA ASP A 207 -8.31 24.00 -18.19
C ASP A 207 -7.36 22.80 -18.18
N GLU A 208 -7.84 21.65 -18.66
CA GLU A 208 -6.98 20.50 -18.91
C GLU A 208 -6.38 20.65 -20.30
N LYS A 209 -5.04 20.75 -20.38
CA LYS A 209 -4.33 20.54 -21.64
C LYS A 209 -4.25 19.05 -21.91
N ASP A 210 -5.10 18.57 -22.81
CA ASP A 210 -4.99 17.21 -23.33
C ASP A 210 -4.08 17.23 -24.56
N ASN A 211 -2.93 16.56 -24.48
CA ASN A 211 -1.95 16.46 -25.57
C ASN A 211 -2.39 15.44 -26.63
N HIS A 212 -3.68 15.41 -26.97
CA HIS A 212 -4.15 14.53 -28.05
C HIS A 212 -3.68 15.08 -29.41
N PRO A 213 -3.09 14.24 -30.29
CA PRO A 213 -2.53 14.67 -31.58
C PRO A 213 -3.53 15.39 -32.50
N PHE A 214 -4.84 15.17 -32.30
CA PHE A 214 -5.92 15.80 -33.07
C PHE A 214 -6.40 17.14 -32.50
N GLY A 215 -5.78 17.64 -31.42
CA GLY A 215 -6.11 18.93 -30.79
C GLY A 215 -5.83 20.16 -31.66
N MET A 216 -5.13 20.00 -32.80
CA MET A 216 -4.83 21.06 -33.78
C MET A 216 -6.07 21.74 -34.38
N PHE A 217 -7.27 21.18 -34.21
CA PHE A 217 -8.53 21.75 -34.70
C PHE A 217 -9.39 22.41 -33.62
N THR A 218 -8.85 22.64 -32.41
CA THR A 218 -9.62 23.35 -31.37
C THR A 218 -9.73 24.85 -31.70
N PRO A 219 -10.95 25.43 -31.71
CA PRO A 219 -11.16 26.85 -31.97
C PRO A 219 -10.36 27.72 -31.00
N ALA A 220 -9.99 28.92 -31.46
CA ALA A 220 -9.28 29.93 -30.67
C ALA A 220 -9.98 30.13 -29.31
N ARG A 221 -9.31 29.72 -28.23
CA ARG A 221 -9.83 29.90 -26.87
C ARG A 221 -9.83 31.38 -26.53
N SER A 222 -10.83 31.84 -25.77
CA SER A 222 -10.88 33.21 -25.26
C SER A 222 -9.57 33.57 -24.57
N LYS A 223 -8.92 34.65 -24.99
CA LYS A 223 -7.61 35.08 -24.47
C LYS A 223 -7.78 35.58 -23.04
N VAL A 224 -7.28 34.82 -22.07
CA VAL A 224 -7.24 35.23 -20.64
C VAL A 224 -6.48 36.56 -20.47
N THR A 225 -5.57 36.85 -21.39
CA THR A 225 -4.93 38.16 -21.61
C THR A 225 -5.89 39.34 -21.48
N ASP A 226 -7.08 39.29 -22.11
CA ASP A 226 -8.02 40.42 -22.08
C ASP A 226 -8.65 40.61 -20.70
N PHE A 227 -8.82 39.53 -19.93
CA PHE A 227 -9.21 39.60 -18.53
C PHE A 227 -8.11 40.23 -17.67
N LEU A 228 -6.84 39.87 -17.91
CA LEU A 228 -5.70 40.40 -17.17
C LEU A 228 -5.44 41.89 -17.47
N ARG A 229 -5.77 42.38 -18.67
CA ARG A 229 -5.66 43.80 -19.02
C ARG A 229 -6.70 44.69 -18.33
N ALA A 230 -7.84 44.12 -17.93
CA ALA A 230 -8.91 44.85 -17.26
C ALA A 230 -8.66 45.01 -15.75
N VAL A 231 -7.57 45.70 -15.40
CA VAL A 231 -7.06 45.81 -14.02
C VAL A 231 -8.01 46.48 -13.03
N ASP A 232 -8.95 47.30 -13.50
CA ASP A 232 -9.93 48.01 -12.66
C ASP A 232 -11.25 47.23 -12.43
N LYS A 233 -11.34 46.00 -12.94
CA LYS A 233 -12.51 45.12 -12.79
C LYS A 233 -12.29 44.10 -11.69
N VAL A 234 -13.37 43.45 -11.23
CA VAL A 234 -13.36 42.40 -10.19
C VAL A 234 -12.53 42.75 -8.93
N PRO A 235 -12.75 43.91 -8.29
CA PRO A 235 -11.87 44.46 -7.26
C PRO A 235 -11.79 43.60 -5.97
N HIS A 236 -12.77 42.70 -5.76
CA HIS A 236 -12.84 41.82 -4.60
C HIS A 236 -12.13 40.47 -4.80
N LEU A 237 -11.42 40.27 -5.91
CA LEU A 237 -10.79 39.00 -6.24
C LEU A 237 -9.67 38.65 -5.24
N THR A 238 -9.84 37.51 -4.57
CA THR A 238 -8.88 36.96 -3.61
C THR A 238 -8.22 35.66 -4.08
N SER A 239 -8.78 35.01 -5.10
CA SER A 239 -8.29 33.74 -5.64
C SER A 239 -8.54 33.68 -7.14
N LEU A 240 -7.48 33.49 -7.92
CA LEU A 240 -7.55 33.37 -9.37
C LEU A 240 -6.84 32.08 -9.81
N ASP A 241 -7.55 31.20 -10.50
CA ASP A 241 -6.95 30.02 -11.13
C ASP A 241 -7.09 30.11 -12.66
N ILE A 242 -5.94 30.29 -13.32
CA ILE A 242 -5.81 30.36 -14.78
C ILE A 242 -4.88 29.24 -15.29
N SER A 243 -4.73 28.17 -14.50
CA SER A 243 -3.93 27.00 -14.86
C SER A 243 -4.36 26.42 -16.22
N GLY A 244 -3.40 25.96 -17.02
CA GLY A 244 -3.64 25.37 -18.34
C GLY A 244 -4.01 26.35 -19.46
N LYS A 245 -4.12 27.65 -19.18
CA LYS A 245 -4.36 28.68 -20.20
C LYS A 245 -3.09 29.05 -20.96
N GLU A 246 -3.27 29.40 -22.22
CA GLU A 246 -2.21 29.79 -23.15
C GLU A 246 -2.08 31.32 -23.22
N ASP A 247 -0.97 31.80 -23.80
CA ASP A 247 -0.71 33.21 -24.08
C ASP A 247 -0.82 34.17 -22.88
N ILE A 248 -0.47 33.69 -21.68
CA ILE A 248 -0.37 34.54 -20.49
C ILE A 248 0.96 35.29 -20.52
N SER A 249 0.91 36.61 -20.71
CA SER A 249 2.09 37.47 -20.58
C SER A 249 2.47 37.67 -19.10
N SER A 250 3.74 37.45 -18.76
CA SER A 250 4.24 37.72 -17.41
C SER A 250 4.04 39.18 -16.99
N SER A 251 4.23 40.14 -17.90
CA SER A 251 4.10 41.57 -17.58
C SER A 251 2.66 41.95 -17.25
N GLU A 252 1.70 41.49 -18.05
CA GLU A 252 0.27 41.76 -17.84
C GLU A 252 -0.23 41.08 -16.56
N LEU A 253 0.22 39.85 -16.28
CA LEU A 253 -0.14 39.16 -15.04
C LEU A 253 0.43 39.88 -13.81
N ARG A 254 1.69 40.34 -13.85
CA ARG A 254 2.27 41.12 -12.74
C ARG A 254 1.53 42.44 -12.54
N GLN A 255 1.24 43.15 -13.62
CA GLN A 255 0.46 44.40 -13.56
C GLN A 255 -0.93 44.16 -12.94
N PHE A 256 -1.63 43.10 -13.36
CA PHE A 256 -2.91 42.71 -12.77
C PHE A 256 -2.80 42.45 -11.26
N ILE A 257 -1.78 41.71 -10.83
CA ILE A 257 -1.56 41.40 -9.41
C ILE A 257 -1.25 42.64 -8.58
N GLN A 258 -0.49 43.60 -9.11
CA GLN A 258 -0.22 44.88 -8.44
C GLN A 258 -1.50 45.68 -8.17
N HIS A 259 -2.48 45.64 -9.09
CA HIS A 259 -3.78 46.29 -8.92
C HIS A 259 -4.75 45.48 -8.04
N HIS A 260 -4.42 44.23 -7.72
CA HIS A 260 -5.22 43.33 -6.88
C HIS A 260 -4.46 42.93 -5.59
N PRO A 261 -4.27 43.86 -4.63
CA PRO A 261 -3.49 43.61 -3.41
C PRO A 261 -4.14 42.56 -2.49
N GLN A 262 -5.45 42.32 -2.61
CA GLN A 262 -6.19 41.33 -1.81
C GLN A 262 -6.07 39.89 -2.35
N LEU A 263 -5.46 39.70 -3.53
CA LEU A 263 -5.25 38.39 -4.11
C LEU A 263 -4.31 37.55 -3.24
N LYS A 264 -4.80 36.39 -2.76
CA LYS A 264 -4.06 35.46 -1.88
C LYS A 264 -3.64 34.20 -2.59
N PHE A 265 -4.33 33.82 -3.66
CA PHE A 265 -4.05 32.60 -4.41
C PHE A 265 -3.97 32.86 -5.91
N LEU A 266 -3.00 32.22 -6.55
CA LEU A 266 -2.81 32.22 -7.99
C LEU A 266 -2.49 30.80 -8.50
N GLY A 267 -3.36 30.24 -9.33
CA GLY A 267 -3.17 28.95 -9.99
C GLY A 267 -2.56 29.11 -11.38
N LEU A 268 -1.36 28.55 -11.58
CA LEU A 268 -0.56 28.61 -12.81
C LEU A 268 -0.03 27.22 -13.23
N THR A 269 -0.65 26.14 -12.77
CA THR A 269 -0.23 24.79 -13.15
C THR A 269 -0.41 24.61 -14.66
N HIS A 270 0.52 23.94 -15.35
CA HIS A 270 0.53 23.87 -16.84
C HIS A 270 0.61 25.22 -17.55
N SER A 271 1.19 26.24 -16.91
CA SER A 271 1.55 27.51 -17.55
C SER A 271 3.03 27.83 -17.32
N GLU A 272 3.75 28.21 -18.37
CA GLU A 272 5.17 28.55 -18.27
C GLU A 272 5.43 29.80 -17.42
N VAL A 273 4.43 30.68 -17.30
CA VAL A 273 4.49 31.90 -16.49
C VAL A 273 4.72 31.61 -15.01
N CYS A 274 4.47 30.38 -14.53
CA CYS A 274 4.78 30.01 -13.14
C CYS A 274 6.28 30.08 -12.81
N HIS A 275 7.16 30.05 -13.82
CA HIS A 275 8.62 30.17 -13.69
C HIS A 275 9.12 31.62 -13.67
N ASP A 276 8.24 32.60 -13.82
CA ASP A 276 8.62 34.02 -13.76
C ASP A 276 9.30 34.34 -12.42
N GLU A 277 10.34 35.18 -12.45
CA GLU A 277 11.10 35.53 -11.25
C GLU A 277 10.24 36.22 -10.19
N GLY A 278 9.20 36.96 -10.59
CA GLY A 278 8.24 37.56 -9.67
C GLY A 278 7.46 36.56 -8.82
N PHE A 279 7.41 35.28 -9.22
CA PHE A 279 6.71 34.22 -8.47
C PHE A 279 7.64 33.20 -7.83
N THR A 280 8.93 33.26 -8.11
CA THR A 280 9.91 32.24 -7.72
C THR A 280 11.07 32.79 -6.89
N ASN A 281 11.44 34.05 -7.09
CA ASN A 281 12.60 34.68 -6.46
C ASN A 281 12.17 35.69 -5.38
N PRO A 282 12.41 35.40 -4.08
CA PRO A 282 12.07 36.33 -2.98
C PRO A 282 12.77 37.69 -3.03
N ARG A 283 13.81 37.86 -3.86
CA ARG A 283 14.54 39.13 -4.04
C ARG A 283 13.96 39.99 -5.16
N HIS A 284 13.04 39.48 -5.97
CA HIS A 284 12.45 40.22 -7.07
C HIS A 284 11.47 41.30 -6.52
N PRO A 285 11.45 42.54 -7.05
CA PRO A 285 10.60 43.62 -6.55
C PRO A 285 9.10 43.28 -6.53
N ASP A 286 8.63 42.53 -7.52
CA ASP A 286 7.23 42.09 -7.63
C ASP A 286 6.90 40.83 -6.80
N TYR A 287 7.86 40.25 -6.07
CA TYR A 287 7.61 39.06 -5.27
C TYR A 287 6.74 39.39 -4.07
N ARG A 288 5.61 38.67 -3.94
CA ARG A 288 4.66 38.85 -2.84
C ARG A 288 4.61 37.60 -1.94
N PRO A 289 5.20 37.63 -0.72
CA PRO A 289 5.26 36.47 0.18
C PRO A 289 3.89 35.93 0.61
N THR A 290 2.86 36.78 0.62
CA THR A 290 1.49 36.40 1.01
C THR A 290 0.69 35.75 -0.12
N LEU A 291 1.21 35.72 -1.34
CA LEU A 291 0.57 35.10 -2.50
C LEU A 291 0.98 33.64 -2.60
N LEU A 292 0.02 32.74 -2.39
CA LEU A 292 0.21 31.33 -2.64
C LEU A 292 0.08 31.06 -4.14
N VAL A 293 1.14 30.58 -4.75
CA VAL A 293 1.17 30.22 -6.17
C VAL A 293 1.17 28.69 -6.29
N ALA A 294 0.21 28.13 -7.03
CA ALA A 294 0.23 26.72 -7.42
C ALA A 294 0.79 26.59 -8.84
N GLY A 295 1.84 25.78 -9.00
CA GLY A 295 2.57 25.70 -10.26
C GLY A 295 3.64 24.61 -10.21
N THR A 296 4.59 24.68 -11.15
CA THR A 296 5.64 23.65 -11.29
C THR A 296 7.05 24.20 -11.26
N ALA A 297 7.25 25.48 -10.90
CA ALA A 297 8.57 26.08 -10.98
C ALA A 297 9.50 25.72 -9.81
N ASN A 298 8.94 25.52 -8.62
CA ASN A 298 9.70 25.18 -7.42
C ASN A 298 8.89 24.31 -6.44
N GLU A 299 9.54 23.86 -5.38
CA GLU A 299 8.94 22.98 -4.37
C GLU A 299 7.66 23.57 -3.75
N SER A 300 7.68 24.86 -3.36
CA SER A 300 6.52 25.52 -2.73
C SER A 300 5.30 25.51 -3.65
N GLN A 301 5.51 25.81 -4.94
CA GLN A 301 4.45 25.80 -5.94
C GLN A 301 3.90 24.39 -6.17
N ILE A 302 4.77 23.37 -6.23
CA ILE A 302 4.38 21.98 -6.41
C ILE A 302 3.56 21.49 -5.22
N MET A 303 4.00 21.79 -4.00
CA MET A 303 3.27 21.42 -2.79
C MET A 303 1.89 22.08 -2.74
N GLU A 304 1.78 23.35 -3.12
CA GLU A 304 0.48 24.04 -3.17
C GLU A 304 -0.43 23.46 -4.24
N ALA A 305 0.11 23.11 -5.41
CA ALA A 305 -0.64 22.43 -6.47
C ALA A 305 -1.14 21.05 -6.02
N LEU A 306 -0.30 20.22 -5.40
CA LEU A 306 -0.70 18.90 -4.89
C LEU A 306 -1.74 18.99 -3.77
N ARG A 307 -1.70 20.03 -2.93
CA ARG A 307 -2.72 20.27 -1.89
C ARG A 307 -4.10 20.55 -2.49
N ARG A 308 -4.16 21.31 -3.58
CA ARG A 308 -5.43 21.80 -4.14
C ARG A 308 -6.01 20.88 -5.20
N TYR A 309 -5.15 20.31 -6.03
CA TYR A 309 -5.56 19.68 -7.28
C TYR A 309 -5.62 18.16 -7.20
N ALA A 310 -5.77 17.57 -6.01
CA ALA A 310 -5.82 16.12 -5.82
C ALA A 310 -6.85 15.41 -6.73
N HIS A 311 -7.94 16.09 -7.12
CA HIS A 311 -8.97 15.56 -8.02
C HIS A 311 -8.69 15.76 -9.54
N ARG A 312 -7.62 16.46 -9.91
CA ARG A 312 -7.23 16.79 -11.29
C ARG A 312 -6.02 15.95 -11.72
N PRO A 313 -6.24 14.78 -12.35
CA PRO A 313 -5.17 13.80 -12.55
C PRO A 313 -4.00 14.34 -13.38
N LEU A 314 -4.28 15.12 -14.43
CA LEU A 314 -3.22 15.69 -15.29
C LEU A 314 -2.37 16.74 -14.58
N TYR A 315 -2.94 17.47 -13.60
CA TYR A 315 -2.20 18.47 -12.82
C TYR A 315 -1.31 17.75 -11.82
N VAL A 316 -1.88 16.79 -11.07
CA VAL A 316 -1.13 15.95 -10.14
C VAL A 316 0.01 15.24 -10.85
N GLN A 317 -0.25 14.63 -12.00
CA GLN A 317 0.76 13.96 -12.81
C GLN A 317 1.92 14.91 -13.17
N LYS A 318 1.62 16.12 -13.69
CA LYS A 318 2.66 17.11 -14.02
C LYS A 318 3.46 17.53 -12.79
N CYS A 319 2.79 17.81 -11.67
CA CYS A 319 3.46 18.15 -10.41
C CYS A 319 4.37 17.03 -9.91
N LEU A 320 3.92 15.76 -9.99
CA LEU A 320 4.73 14.61 -9.60
C LEU A 320 5.93 14.40 -10.52
N PHE A 321 5.80 14.65 -11.83
CA PHE A 321 6.93 14.60 -12.74
C PHE A 321 8.02 15.62 -12.38
N THR A 322 7.62 16.85 -12.03
CA THR A 322 8.60 17.85 -11.59
C THR A 322 9.13 17.51 -10.20
N LEU A 323 8.28 17.08 -9.27
CA LEU A 323 8.68 16.68 -7.92
C LEU A 323 9.71 15.55 -7.96
N PHE A 324 9.55 14.58 -8.87
CA PHE A 324 10.49 13.50 -9.06
C PHE A 324 11.91 14.00 -9.33
N ARG A 325 12.08 15.14 -10.03
CA ARG A 325 13.41 15.74 -10.27
C ARG A 325 14.03 16.33 -9.01
N LEU A 326 13.23 16.79 -8.06
CA LEU A 326 13.69 17.39 -6.79
C LEU A 326 13.99 16.32 -5.73
N THR A 327 13.19 15.24 -5.70
CA THR A 327 13.27 14.21 -4.65
C THR A 327 14.65 13.55 -4.44
N PRO A 328 15.54 13.37 -5.44
CA PRO A 328 16.85 12.78 -5.23
C PRO A 328 17.76 13.61 -4.33
N GLU A 329 17.58 14.94 -4.30
CA GLU A 329 18.41 15.91 -3.57
C GLU A 329 18.02 16.04 -2.09
N PHE A 330 16.88 15.47 -1.68
CA PHE A 330 16.41 15.56 -0.30
C PHE A 330 17.25 14.71 0.65
N SER A 331 17.85 15.36 1.66
CA SER A 331 18.67 14.75 2.70
C SER A 331 17.90 14.39 3.98
N HIS A 332 16.64 14.81 4.08
CA HIS A 332 15.80 14.65 5.28
C HIS A 332 14.44 14.05 4.92
N ALA A 333 13.81 13.35 5.87
CA ALA A 333 12.53 12.71 5.65
C ALA A 333 11.43 13.77 5.44
N ARG A 334 10.89 13.84 4.21
CA ARG A 334 9.86 14.81 3.80
C ARG A 334 8.46 14.23 3.93
N VAL A 335 8.04 13.99 5.18
CA VAL A 335 6.70 13.47 5.51
C VAL A 335 5.58 14.40 5.02
N ASP A 336 5.84 15.70 5.04
CA ASP A 336 4.97 16.74 4.49
C ASP A 336 4.70 16.53 3.00
N ILE A 337 5.71 16.21 2.19
CA ILE A 337 5.56 15.90 0.76
C ILE A 337 4.88 14.54 0.55
N ILE A 338 5.27 13.51 1.31
CA ILE A 338 4.64 12.17 1.21
C ILE A 338 3.11 12.29 1.39
N LYS A 339 2.66 13.06 2.39
CA LYS A 339 1.22 13.28 2.64
C LYS A 339 0.49 13.97 1.48
N LEU A 340 1.19 14.66 0.60
CA LEU A 340 0.63 15.31 -0.60
C LEU A 340 0.63 14.40 -1.83
N VAL A 341 1.55 13.43 -1.91
CA VAL A 341 1.59 12.44 -3.01
C VAL A 341 0.49 11.40 -2.86
N LEU A 342 0.27 10.89 -1.63
CA LEU A 342 -0.64 9.75 -1.37
C LEU A 342 -2.10 9.99 -1.84
N PRO A 343 -2.73 11.16 -1.62
CA PRO A 343 -4.10 11.41 -2.07
C PRO A 343 -4.26 11.30 -3.59
N GLY A 344 -3.29 11.79 -4.36
CA GLY A 344 -3.29 11.70 -5.81
C GLY A 344 -3.30 10.24 -6.30
N MET A 345 -2.44 9.40 -5.70
CA MET A 345 -2.43 7.97 -6.02
C MET A 345 -3.75 7.29 -5.67
N GLN A 346 -4.31 7.59 -4.50
CA GLN A 346 -5.54 6.96 -4.00
C GLN A 346 -6.75 7.32 -4.86
N LEU A 347 -6.85 8.56 -5.33
CA LEU A 347 -7.97 9.04 -6.13
C LEU A 347 -7.92 8.56 -7.59
N HIS A 348 -6.71 8.25 -8.10
CA HIS A 348 -6.48 7.97 -9.53
C HIS A 348 -5.71 6.67 -9.77
N PRO A 349 -6.20 5.50 -9.28
CA PRO A 349 -5.49 4.22 -9.46
C PRO A 349 -5.35 3.82 -10.93
N GLN A 350 -6.28 4.25 -11.79
CA GLN A 350 -6.33 3.92 -13.23
C GLN A 350 -5.57 4.91 -14.13
N GLN A 351 -4.85 5.89 -13.56
CA GLN A 351 -4.06 6.87 -14.32
C GLN A 351 -2.58 6.49 -14.32
N PHE A 352 -2.12 5.83 -15.39
CA PHE A 352 -0.77 5.26 -15.47
C PHE A 352 0.33 6.30 -15.26
N GLY A 353 0.29 7.42 -15.99
CA GLY A 353 1.32 8.46 -15.91
C GLY A 353 1.47 9.05 -14.50
N LEU A 354 0.35 9.15 -13.76
CA LEU A 354 0.33 9.57 -12.37
C LEU A 354 0.96 8.51 -11.46
N GLN A 355 0.55 7.24 -11.56
CA GLN A 355 1.08 6.17 -10.71
C GLN A 355 2.58 5.93 -10.95
N MET A 356 3.02 6.03 -12.20
CA MET A 356 4.44 5.99 -12.58
C MET A 356 5.26 7.06 -11.86
N ALA A 357 4.84 8.33 -11.96
CA ALA A 357 5.54 9.44 -11.33
C ALA A 357 5.47 9.36 -9.79
N ALA A 358 4.33 8.96 -9.25
CA ALA A 358 4.12 8.86 -7.81
C ALA A 358 5.00 7.77 -7.17
N THR A 359 5.02 6.56 -7.75
CA THR A 359 5.87 5.46 -7.25
C THR A 359 7.36 5.82 -7.30
N ALA A 360 7.81 6.54 -8.34
CA ALA A 360 9.17 7.05 -8.43
C ALA A 360 9.49 8.07 -7.32
N CYS A 361 8.57 9.01 -7.05
CA CYS A 361 8.71 9.96 -5.95
C CYS A 361 8.75 9.25 -4.60
N LEU A 362 7.84 8.31 -4.35
CA LEU A 362 7.75 7.60 -3.07
C LEU A 362 9.02 6.80 -2.78
N TYR A 363 9.57 6.09 -3.76
CA TYR A 363 10.87 5.44 -3.63
C TYR A 363 11.95 6.43 -3.15
N ASN A 364 12.11 7.56 -3.84
CA ASN A 364 13.11 8.56 -3.48
C ASN A 364 12.87 9.16 -2.09
N LEU A 365 11.61 9.33 -1.68
CA LEU A 365 11.21 9.88 -0.37
C LEU A 365 11.36 8.87 0.78
N THR A 366 11.49 7.57 0.48
CA THR A 366 11.63 6.50 1.47
C THR A 366 12.89 5.66 1.31
N LYS A 367 13.87 6.08 0.51
CA LYS A 367 15.12 5.33 0.30
C LYS A 367 16.06 5.40 1.51
N GLY A 368 16.74 4.29 1.80
CA GLY A 368 17.79 4.20 2.83
C GLY A 368 17.34 4.71 4.20
N ASP A 369 18.17 5.54 4.83
CA ASP A 369 17.95 6.07 6.19
C ASP A 369 16.72 6.99 6.32
N LEU A 370 16.16 7.47 5.20
CA LEU A 370 14.94 8.28 5.23
C LEU A 370 13.77 7.48 5.81
N ALA A 371 13.62 6.19 5.44
CA ALA A 371 12.56 5.34 5.95
C ALA A 371 12.60 5.17 7.47
N GLN A 372 13.79 5.13 8.07
CA GLN A 372 13.96 4.97 9.52
C GLN A 372 13.38 6.16 10.31
N LYS A 373 13.30 7.33 9.68
CA LYS A 373 12.78 8.57 10.28
C LYS A 373 11.29 8.79 10.00
N ILE A 374 10.63 7.87 9.30
CA ILE A 374 9.21 7.96 8.94
C ILE A 374 8.39 7.03 9.83
N HIS A 375 7.28 7.55 10.35
CA HIS A 375 6.39 6.77 11.20
C HIS A 375 5.79 5.55 10.44
N PRO A 376 5.75 4.34 11.04
CA PRO A 376 5.25 3.12 10.38
C PRO A 376 3.87 3.25 9.74
N ASN A 377 2.92 3.97 10.37
CA ASN A 377 1.59 4.21 9.77
C ASN A 377 1.62 5.00 8.45
N ILE A 378 2.63 5.82 8.21
CA ILE A 378 2.78 6.55 6.94
C ILE A 378 3.40 5.61 5.90
N LEU A 379 4.43 4.84 6.29
CA LEU A 379 5.00 3.80 5.45
C LEU A 379 3.96 2.74 5.05
N LEU A 380 3.04 2.38 5.94
CA LEU A 380 1.92 1.48 5.64
C LEU A 380 1.08 2.01 4.47
N ARG A 381 0.75 3.31 4.46
CA ARG A 381 0.01 3.93 3.35
C ARG A 381 0.82 3.99 2.06
N VAL A 382 2.13 4.24 2.16
CA VAL A 382 3.06 4.19 1.02
C VAL A 382 3.03 2.79 0.41
N VAL A 383 3.21 1.75 1.22
CA VAL A 383 3.21 0.35 0.79
C VAL A 383 1.86 -0.03 0.16
N ASP A 384 0.73 0.24 0.82
CA ASP A 384 -0.59 -0.15 0.33
C ASP A 384 -0.92 0.45 -1.05
N LEU A 385 -0.63 1.74 -1.24
CA LEU A 385 -0.84 2.40 -2.54
C LEU A 385 0.16 1.93 -3.60
N THR A 386 1.39 1.59 -3.20
CA THR A 386 2.41 1.07 -4.11
C THR A 386 2.08 -0.36 -4.56
N LEU A 387 1.56 -1.22 -3.67
CA LEU A 387 1.05 -2.55 -4.01
C LEU A 387 -0.19 -2.46 -4.91
N THR A 388 -1.07 -1.49 -4.66
CA THR A 388 -2.24 -1.24 -5.52
C THR A 388 -1.83 -0.81 -6.93
N ALA A 389 -0.80 0.04 -7.06
CA ALA A 389 -0.24 0.40 -8.36
C ALA A 389 0.40 -0.82 -9.06
N MET A 390 1.10 -1.66 -8.31
CA MET A 390 1.71 -2.91 -8.80
C MET A 390 0.68 -3.89 -9.36
N GLU A 391 -0.48 -4.02 -8.69
CA GLU A 391 -1.62 -4.84 -9.12
C GLU A 391 -2.32 -4.28 -10.35
N THR A 392 -2.46 -2.95 -10.42
CA THR A 392 -3.17 -2.29 -11.52
C THR A 392 -2.34 -2.32 -12.81
N TYR A 393 -1.01 -2.29 -12.69
CA TYR A 393 -0.07 -2.18 -13.81
C TYR A 393 0.99 -3.31 -13.82
N PRO A 394 0.60 -4.59 -13.89
CA PRO A 394 1.51 -5.72 -13.74
C PRO A 394 2.57 -5.80 -14.83
N ASN A 395 2.23 -5.37 -16.06
CA ASN A 395 3.11 -5.49 -17.23
C ASN A 395 4.04 -4.28 -17.43
N HIS A 396 4.03 -3.30 -16.52
CA HIS A 396 4.82 -2.08 -16.67
C HIS A 396 6.14 -2.13 -15.90
N TYR A 397 7.21 -2.54 -16.59
CA TYR A 397 8.57 -2.74 -16.04
C TYR A 397 9.03 -1.66 -15.06
N GLN A 398 9.00 -0.38 -15.44
CA GLN A 398 9.54 0.70 -14.60
C GLN A 398 8.68 0.95 -13.35
N LEU A 399 7.36 0.75 -13.42
CA LEU A 399 6.48 0.85 -12.25
C LEU A 399 6.84 -0.24 -11.24
N GLN A 400 6.94 -1.47 -11.73
CA GLN A 400 7.27 -2.65 -10.94
C GLN A 400 8.65 -2.48 -10.27
N LYS A 401 9.64 -1.98 -11.01
CA LYS A 401 10.97 -1.67 -10.47
C LYS A 401 10.94 -0.62 -9.35
N ASN A 402 10.20 0.48 -9.51
CA ASN A 402 10.05 1.51 -8.47
C ASN A 402 9.39 0.94 -7.20
N THR A 403 8.38 0.09 -7.38
CA THR A 403 7.71 -0.61 -6.28
C THR A 403 8.66 -1.53 -5.54
N LEU A 404 9.40 -2.40 -6.26
CA LEU A 404 10.38 -3.29 -5.65
C LEU A 404 11.46 -2.52 -4.87
N LEU A 405 11.97 -1.42 -5.44
CA LEU A 405 12.94 -0.55 -4.77
C LEU A 405 12.40 0.03 -3.46
N THR A 406 11.12 0.40 -3.42
CA THR A 406 10.45 0.87 -2.20
C THR A 406 10.32 -0.26 -1.18
N LEU A 407 9.88 -1.45 -1.63
CA LEU A 407 9.65 -2.62 -0.78
C LEU A 407 10.94 -3.24 -0.23
N CYS A 408 12.09 -3.06 -0.89
CA CYS A 408 13.40 -3.53 -0.41
C CYS A 408 13.89 -2.80 0.86
N SER A 409 13.14 -1.85 1.42
CA SER A 409 13.49 -1.22 2.68
C SER A 409 13.33 -2.19 3.86
N ASP A 410 14.41 -2.46 4.59
CA ASP A 410 14.37 -3.28 5.80
C ASP A 410 13.37 -2.76 6.82
N ARG A 411 13.28 -1.43 7.00
CA ARG A 411 12.29 -0.81 7.90
C ARG A 411 10.87 -1.21 7.52
N ILE A 412 10.57 -1.24 6.21
CA ILE A 412 9.26 -1.62 5.71
C ILE A 412 8.99 -3.10 5.98
N LEU A 413 9.88 -3.99 5.53
CA LEU A 413 9.69 -5.44 5.66
C LEU A 413 9.71 -5.93 7.12
N GLN A 414 10.42 -5.22 7.99
CA GLN A 414 10.58 -5.61 9.39
C GLN A 414 9.45 -5.08 10.28
N ASP A 415 9.16 -3.78 10.20
CA ASP A 415 8.42 -3.07 11.26
C ASP A 415 7.04 -2.58 10.84
N VAL A 416 6.70 -2.64 9.55
CA VAL A 416 5.41 -2.15 9.05
C VAL A 416 4.40 -3.30 8.96
N GLY A 417 3.24 -3.11 9.59
CA GLY A 417 2.14 -4.09 9.60
C GLY A 417 1.27 -4.05 8.34
N PHE A 418 1.83 -4.34 7.17
CA PHE A 418 1.09 -4.46 5.90
C PHE A 418 0.75 -5.93 5.56
N ASP A 419 -0.08 -6.14 4.53
CA ASP A 419 -0.42 -7.47 4.02
C ASP A 419 0.80 -8.11 3.32
N LYS A 420 1.56 -8.90 4.10
CA LYS A 420 2.79 -9.56 3.66
C LYS A 420 2.53 -10.63 2.61
N TYR A 421 1.40 -11.33 2.67
CA TYR A 421 1.07 -12.36 1.69
C TYR A 421 0.72 -11.74 0.32
N ARG A 422 -0.11 -10.70 0.30
CA ARG A 422 -0.39 -9.91 -0.92
C ARG A 422 0.91 -9.41 -1.56
N CYS A 423 1.80 -8.85 -0.76
CA CYS A 423 3.10 -8.39 -1.22
C CYS A 423 3.95 -9.53 -1.79
N ALA A 424 4.10 -10.65 -1.07
CA ALA A 424 4.91 -11.79 -1.51
C ALA A 424 4.39 -12.35 -2.85
N LYS A 425 3.06 -12.47 -3.00
CA LYS A 425 2.44 -12.91 -4.26
C LYS A 425 2.74 -11.97 -5.43
N LEU A 426 2.63 -10.66 -5.22
CA LEU A 426 2.93 -9.68 -6.27
C LEU A 426 4.41 -9.67 -6.66
N VAL A 427 5.30 -9.77 -5.68
CA VAL A 427 6.75 -9.86 -5.92
C VAL A 427 7.10 -11.14 -6.69
N MET A 428 6.50 -12.28 -6.36
CA MET A 428 6.70 -13.53 -7.13
C MET A 428 6.14 -13.43 -8.55
N ASN A 429 4.97 -12.79 -8.74
CA ASN A 429 4.46 -12.50 -10.09
C ASN A 429 5.43 -11.63 -10.89
N CYS A 430 5.98 -10.58 -10.27
CA CYS A 430 6.97 -9.71 -10.88
C CYS A 430 8.26 -10.46 -11.24
N LEU A 431 8.73 -11.34 -10.36
CA LEU A 431 9.90 -12.20 -10.61
C LEU A 431 9.68 -13.11 -11.84
N CYS A 432 8.46 -13.61 -12.03
CA CYS A 432 8.13 -14.45 -13.18
C CYS A 432 7.95 -13.63 -14.47
N ALA A 433 7.42 -12.40 -14.38
CA ALA A 433 7.08 -11.57 -15.54
C ALA A 433 8.30 -10.91 -16.20
N PHE A 434 9.34 -10.58 -15.43
CA PHE A 434 10.50 -9.83 -15.93
C PHE A 434 11.79 -10.60 -15.72
N ASP A 435 12.61 -10.70 -16.76
CA ASP A 435 13.93 -11.32 -16.69
C ASP A 435 15.03 -10.26 -16.64
N ASP A 436 15.12 -9.55 -15.51
CA ASP A 436 16.08 -8.50 -15.25
C ASP A 436 16.86 -8.79 -13.97
N ALA A 437 18.20 -8.69 -14.02
CA ALA A 437 19.06 -9.06 -12.90
C ALA A 437 18.81 -8.23 -11.63
N SER A 438 18.49 -6.93 -11.77
CA SER A 438 18.20 -6.06 -10.63
C SER A 438 16.85 -6.39 -10.01
N MET A 439 15.82 -6.62 -10.83
CA MET A 439 14.48 -7.00 -10.35
C MET A 439 14.49 -8.38 -9.72
N ASN A 440 15.22 -9.33 -10.31
CA ASN A 440 15.41 -10.66 -9.73
C ASN A 440 16.02 -10.56 -8.34
N ARG A 441 17.12 -9.80 -8.19
CA ARG A 441 17.79 -9.58 -6.89
C ARG A 441 16.85 -8.98 -5.84
N MET A 442 16.13 -7.92 -6.19
CA MET A 442 15.18 -7.28 -5.27
C MET A 442 14.04 -8.21 -4.88
N SER A 443 13.49 -8.95 -5.85
CA SER A 443 12.37 -9.85 -5.61
C SER A 443 12.75 -11.01 -4.70
N VAL A 444 13.89 -11.67 -4.94
CA VAL A 444 14.34 -12.76 -4.06
C VAL A 444 14.74 -12.26 -2.68
N ALA A 445 15.29 -11.03 -2.56
CA ALA A 445 15.57 -10.41 -1.28
C ALA A 445 14.28 -10.20 -0.46
N ILE A 446 13.27 -9.58 -1.06
CA ILE A 446 11.96 -9.36 -0.41
C ILE A 446 11.32 -10.71 -0.04
N CYS A 447 11.27 -11.67 -0.97
CA CYS A 447 10.68 -12.98 -0.72
C CYS A 447 11.40 -13.77 0.38
N SER A 448 12.73 -13.68 0.46
CA SER A 448 13.51 -14.36 1.51
C SER A 448 13.11 -13.93 2.92
N ILE A 449 12.72 -12.66 3.09
CA ILE A 449 12.25 -12.10 4.35
C ILE A 449 10.76 -12.42 4.57
N LEU A 450 9.92 -12.21 3.55
CA LEU A 450 8.48 -12.38 3.68
C LEU A 450 8.08 -13.84 3.89
N ALA A 451 8.75 -14.81 3.26
CA ALA A 451 8.45 -16.23 3.42
C ALA A 451 8.61 -16.72 4.88
N ALA A 452 9.50 -16.09 5.65
CA ALA A 452 9.68 -16.35 7.09
C ALA A 452 8.66 -15.63 7.99
N LYS A 453 7.87 -14.70 7.42
CA LYS A 453 6.96 -13.80 8.17
C LYS A 453 5.48 -13.97 7.85
N ILE A 454 5.15 -14.77 6.85
CA ILE A 454 3.78 -15.18 6.53
C ILE A 454 3.47 -16.51 7.23
N SER A 455 2.18 -16.81 7.40
CA SER A 455 1.75 -18.06 8.04
C SER A 455 2.16 -19.28 7.21
N THR A 456 2.25 -20.46 7.84
CA THR A 456 2.53 -21.73 7.15
C THR A 456 1.55 -21.99 6.01
N ASN A 457 0.26 -21.75 6.21
CA ASN A 457 -0.77 -21.87 5.16
C ASN A 457 -0.48 -20.96 3.95
N GLU A 458 -0.11 -19.70 4.19
CA GLU A 458 0.23 -18.74 3.13
C GLU A 458 1.53 -19.12 2.41
N THR A 459 2.53 -19.59 3.16
CA THR A 459 3.78 -20.15 2.61
C THR A 459 3.48 -21.31 1.68
N SER A 460 2.64 -22.28 2.08
CA SER A 460 2.23 -23.40 1.25
C SER A 460 1.48 -22.95 0.00
N LEU A 461 0.53 -22.02 0.10
CA LEU A 461 -0.20 -21.48 -1.05
C LEU A 461 0.70 -20.76 -2.06
N LEU A 462 1.76 -20.10 -1.58
CA LEU A 462 2.73 -19.42 -2.43
C LEU A 462 3.69 -20.44 -3.06
N GLY A 463 4.34 -21.26 -2.23
CA GLY A 463 5.38 -22.20 -2.66
C GLY A 463 4.87 -23.37 -3.49
N ALA A 464 3.61 -23.78 -3.33
CA ALA A 464 3.01 -24.87 -4.10
C ALA A 464 2.66 -24.47 -5.56
N GLN A 465 2.94 -23.24 -5.99
CA GLN A 465 2.77 -22.84 -7.39
C GLN A 465 4.01 -23.24 -8.22
N PRO A 466 3.89 -24.17 -9.19
CA PRO A 466 5.04 -24.68 -9.94
C PRO A 466 5.80 -23.58 -10.70
N GLN A 467 5.09 -22.59 -11.23
CA GLN A 467 5.70 -21.44 -11.94
C GLN A 467 6.70 -20.65 -11.09
N TYR A 468 6.41 -20.49 -9.80
CA TYR A 468 7.26 -19.77 -8.86
C TYR A 468 8.47 -20.60 -8.49
N MET A 469 8.25 -21.89 -8.19
CA MET A 469 9.31 -22.83 -7.89
C MET A 469 10.30 -22.94 -9.05
N LYS A 470 9.80 -23.13 -10.27
CA LYS A 470 10.60 -23.21 -11.49
C LYS A 470 11.45 -21.97 -11.72
N LYS A 471 10.90 -20.75 -11.49
CA LYS A 471 11.65 -19.50 -11.64
C LYS A 471 12.75 -19.35 -10.58
N LEU A 472 12.51 -19.74 -9.34
CA LEU A 472 13.55 -19.73 -8.30
C LEU A 472 14.67 -20.72 -8.61
N LEU A 473 14.31 -21.95 -9.01
CA LEU A 473 15.28 -22.97 -9.42
C LEU A 473 16.08 -22.55 -10.65
N SER A 474 15.47 -21.86 -11.63
CA SER A 474 16.20 -21.37 -12.80
C SER A 474 17.28 -20.33 -12.43
N ILE A 475 17.02 -19.50 -11.41
CA ILE A 475 18.02 -18.54 -10.91
C ILE A 475 19.19 -19.28 -10.27
N VAL A 476 18.93 -20.32 -9.47
CA VAL A 476 19.99 -21.16 -8.88
C VAL A 476 20.78 -21.86 -9.98
N ARG A 477 20.11 -22.45 -10.98
CA ARG A 477 20.74 -23.13 -12.12
C ARG A 477 21.68 -22.20 -12.89
N SER A 478 21.22 -21.00 -13.23
CA SER A 478 22.07 -19.99 -13.89
C SER A 478 23.32 -19.66 -13.08
N LYS A 479 23.23 -19.64 -11.74
CA LYS A 479 24.37 -19.37 -10.86
C LYS A 479 25.36 -20.53 -10.78
N VAL A 480 24.87 -21.77 -10.81
CA VAL A 480 25.71 -22.98 -10.95
C VAL A 480 26.46 -22.97 -12.29
N GLU A 481 25.76 -22.72 -13.40
CA GLU A 481 26.34 -22.65 -14.75
C GLU A 481 27.44 -21.58 -14.85
N THR A 482 27.23 -20.43 -14.22
CA THR A 482 28.21 -19.33 -14.18
C THR A 482 29.24 -19.45 -13.06
N ARG A 483 29.14 -20.49 -12.21
CA ARG A 483 29.99 -20.71 -11.02
C ARG A 483 30.14 -19.46 -10.15
N SER A 484 29.06 -18.71 -9.95
CA SER A 484 29.07 -17.43 -9.25
C SER A 484 28.21 -17.47 -7.99
N VAL A 485 28.84 -17.22 -6.84
CA VAL A 485 28.16 -17.02 -5.57
C VAL A 485 28.02 -15.52 -5.29
N ASP A 486 26.82 -14.99 -5.46
CA ASP A 486 26.47 -13.62 -5.13
C ASP A 486 25.34 -13.55 -4.08
N ILE A 487 24.91 -12.34 -3.74
CA ILE A 487 23.80 -12.16 -2.81
C ILE A 487 22.48 -12.71 -3.38
N THR A 488 22.34 -12.75 -4.70
CA THR A 488 21.13 -13.23 -5.39
C THR A 488 20.92 -14.72 -5.11
N ILE A 489 21.93 -15.58 -5.32
CA ILE A 489 21.78 -17.02 -5.01
C ILE A 489 21.51 -17.25 -3.52
N LYS A 490 22.17 -16.49 -2.63
CA LYS A 490 21.96 -16.61 -1.18
C LYS A 490 20.52 -16.29 -0.79
N PHE A 491 19.92 -15.23 -1.35
CA PHE A 491 18.52 -14.90 -1.12
C PHE A 491 17.56 -15.90 -1.78
N THR A 492 17.84 -16.35 -3.00
CA THR A 492 17.03 -17.36 -3.68
C THR A 492 16.96 -18.66 -2.86
N LEU A 493 18.11 -19.15 -2.39
CA LEU A 493 18.18 -20.35 -1.53
C LEU A 493 17.47 -20.13 -0.19
N SER A 494 17.59 -18.93 0.41
CA SER A 494 16.87 -18.60 1.63
C SER A 494 15.35 -18.54 1.42
N ALA A 495 14.89 -18.01 0.30
CA ALA A 495 13.47 -18.00 -0.05
C ALA A 495 12.96 -19.42 -0.27
N LEU A 496 13.69 -20.26 -1.02
CA LEU A 496 13.35 -21.66 -1.23
C LEU A 496 13.24 -22.42 0.10
N TRP A 497 14.22 -22.26 1.00
CA TRP A 497 14.22 -22.92 2.31
C TRP A 497 13.00 -22.48 3.15
N ASN A 498 12.72 -21.18 3.23
CA ASN A 498 11.56 -20.69 3.98
C ASN A 498 10.22 -21.06 3.35
N LEU A 499 10.16 -21.34 2.03
CA LEU A 499 8.96 -21.78 1.33
C LEU A 499 8.64 -23.26 1.54
N THR A 500 9.66 -24.09 1.78
CA THR A 500 9.48 -25.53 2.04
C THR A 500 9.25 -25.86 3.52
N ASP A 501 9.55 -24.92 4.41
CA ASP A 501 9.40 -25.07 5.87
C ASP A 501 7.94 -25.39 6.26
N GLU A 502 7.75 -26.52 6.95
CA GLU A 502 6.46 -27.10 7.34
C GLU A 502 5.42 -27.17 6.18
N SER A 503 5.89 -27.35 4.93
CA SER A 503 5.03 -27.36 3.75
C SER A 503 5.27 -28.59 2.87
N PRO A 504 4.63 -29.75 3.17
CA PRO A 504 4.79 -30.99 2.39
C PRO A 504 4.47 -30.82 0.91
N THR A 505 3.45 -30.02 0.58
CA THR A 505 3.07 -29.73 -0.81
C THR A 505 4.15 -28.97 -1.55
N THR A 506 4.79 -27.97 -0.91
CA THR A 506 5.88 -27.21 -1.53
C THR A 506 7.13 -28.07 -1.69
N CYS A 507 7.43 -28.95 -0.72
CA CYS A 507 8.50 -29.94 -0.84
C CYS A 507 8.27 -30.87 -2.05
N SER A 508 7.05 -31.34 -2.27
CA SER A 508 6.72 -32.17 -3.45
C SER A 508 6.97 -31.42 -4.76
N VAL A 509 6.45 -30.18 -4.87
CA VAL A 509 6.63 -29.35 -6.07
C VAL A 509 8.11 -29.06 -6.33
N PHE A 510 8.92 -28.80 -5.30
CA PHE A 510 10.37 -28.66 -5.44
C PHE A 510 11.02 -29.90 -6.06
N LEU A 511 10.63 -31.10 -5.62
CA LEU A 511 11.15 -32.37 -6.15
C LEU A 511 10.67 -32.64 -7.58
N GLU A 512 9.42 -32.31 -7.90
CA GLU A 512 8.81 -32.44 -9.23
C GLU A 512 9.47 -31.53 -10.26
N GLU A 513 9.84 -30.30 -9.88
CA GLU A 513 10.56 -29.34 -10.72
C GLU A 513 12.07 -29.63 -10.84
N GLY A 514 12.53 -30.81 -10.40
CA GLY A 514 13.92 -31.25 -10.53
C GLY A 514 14.89 -30.60 -9.53
N GLY A 515 14.38 -30.06 -8.42
CA GLY A 515 15.18 -29.35 -7.42
C GLY A 515 16.28 -30.21 -6.79
N MET A 516 16.05 -31.51 -6.56
CA MET A 516 17.04 -32.40 -5.96
C MET A 516 18.28 -32.60 -6.85
N ALA A 517 18.07 -32.79 -8.16
CA ALA A 517 19.18 -32.94 -9.11
C ALA A 517 20.02 -31.65 -9.16
N LEU A 518 19.36 -30.50 -9.19
CA LEU A 518 20.05 -29.21 -9.14
C LEU A 518 20.81 -29.00 -7.82
N PHE A 519 20.23 -29.39 -6.69
CA PHE A 519 20.89 -29.22 -5.38
C PHE A 519 22.12 -30.11 -5.24
N LEU A 520 22.15 -31.29 -5.88
CA LEU A 520 23.37 -32.07 -6.01
C LEU A 520 24.45 -31.31 -6.79
N GLU A 521 24.11 -30.72 -7.94
CA GLU A 521 25.05 -29.90 -8.72
C GLU A 521 25.57 -28.69 -7.92
N VAL A 522 24.71 -28.06 -7.11
CA VAL A 522 25.07 -26.94 -6.22
C VAL A 522 26.11 -27.36 -5.19
N LEU A 523 25.88 -28.48 -4.48
CA LEU A 523 26.82 -28.99 -3.46
C LEU A 523 28.16 -29.43 -4.05
N GLU A 524 28.17 -29.88 -5.31
CA GLU A 524 29.41 -30.24 -6.00
C GLU A 524 30.18 -29.03 -6.51
N THR A 525 29.45 -28.01 -6.99
CA THR A 525 30.03 -26.81 -7.60
C THR A 525 30.56 -25.84 -6.56
N PHE A 526 29.86 -25.70 -5.43
CA PHE A 526 30.16 -24.72 -4.37
C PHE A 526 30.59 -25.41 -3.07
N GLN A 527 31.55 -26.33 -3.17
CA GLN A 527 32.12 -26.99 -1.99
C GLN A 527 32.80 -25.97 -1.08
N GLU A 528 32.66 -26.16 0.23
CA GLU A 528 33.22 -25.30 1.29
C GLU A 528 32.59 -23.89 1.40
N GLU A 529 31.62 -23.58 0.54
CA GLU A 529 30.78 -22.38 0.67
C GLU A 529 29.67 -22.62 1.70
N SER A 530 30.03 -22.64 2.99
CA SER A 530 29.12 -22.95 4.11
C SER A 530 27.78 -22.18 4.04
N ALA A 531 27.80 -20.90 3.66
CA ALA A 531 26.58 -20.09 3.53
C ALA A 531 25.59 -20.60 2.46
N VAL A 532 26.08 -21.32 1.44
CA VAL A 532 25.29 -21.99 0.39
C VAL A 532 24.91 -23.40 0.87
N GLU A 533 25.89 -24.18 1.35
CA GLU A 533 25.70 -25.54 1.86
C GLU A 533 24.61 -25.60 2.93
N THR A 534 24.68 -24.71 3.94
CA THR A 534 23.70 -24.64 5.04
C THR A 534 22.28 -24.38 4.53
N LYS A 535 22.10 -23.56 3.49
CA LYS A 535 20.74 -23.28 2.95
C LYS A 535 20.20 -24.44 2.12
N VAL A 536 21.08 -25.08 1.36
CA VAL A 536 20.74 -26.28 0.59
C VAL A 536 20.33 -27.40 1.54
N LEU A 537 21.16 -27.69 2.54
CA LEU A 537 20.89 -28.72 3.53
C LEU A 537 19.67 -28.36 4.39
N GLY A 538 19.48 -27.09 4.76
CA GLY A 538 18.29 -26.64 5.48
C GLY A 538 17.00 -26.96 4.74
N LEU A 539 16.93 -26.68 3.43
CA LEU A 539 15.77 -27.05 2.61
C LEU A 539 15.61 -28.57 2.52
N VAL A 540 16.69 -29.32 2.30
CA VAL A 540 16.61 -30.79 2.18
C VAL A 540 16.22 -31.42 3.51
N ASN A 541 16.58 -30.83 4.65
CA ASN A 541 16.11 -31.24 5.97
C ASN A 541 14.59 -31.12 6.05
N ASN A 542 14.00 -30.01 5.60
CA ASN A 542 12.54 -29.86 5.54
C ASN A 542 11.87 -30.94 4.66
N ILE A 543 12.54 -31.40 3.59
CA ILE A 543 12.04 -32.53 2.78
C ILE A 543 12.15 -33.84 3.57
N ALA A 544 13.26 -34.06 4.28
CA ALA A 544 13.51 -35.25 5.09
C ALA A 544 12.52 -35.37 6.28
N GLU A 545 12.02 -34.24 6.79
CA GLU A 545 10.96 -34.23 7.79
C GLU A 545 9.66 -34.89 7.29
N VAL A 546 9.38 -34.82 5.97
CA VAL A 546 8.19 -35.40 5.35
C VAL A 546 8.41 -36.87 4.99
N THR A 547 7.86 -37.79 5.80
CA THR A 547 8.04 -39.24 5.66
C THR A 547 7.79 -39.77 4.24
N GLN A 548 6.74 -39.29 3.55
CA GLN A 548 6.39 -39.76 2.21
C GLN A 548 7.41 -39.36 1.13
N LEU A 549 8.24 -38.34 1.40
CA LEU A 549 9.23 -37.82 0.45
C LEU A 549 10.64 -38.37 0.70
N ARG A 550 10.92 -38.98 1.86
CA ARG A 550 12.24 -39.57 2.19
C ARG A 550 12.78 -40.55 1.14
N PRO A 551 11.98 -41.43 0.51
CA PRO A 551 12.48 -42.30 -0.56
C PRO A 551 13.08 -41.54 -1.75
N ARG A 552 12.63 -40.31 -2.01
CA ARG A 552 13.16 -39.44 -3.08
C ARG A 552 14.55 -38.88 -2.76
N LEU A 553 14.97 -38.91 -1.49
CA LEU A 553 16.30 -38.48 -1.04
C LEU A 553 17.31 -39.63 -0.98
N MET A 554 16.88 -40.89 -1.11
CA MET A 554 17.73 -42.08 -1.10
C MET A 554 18.52 -42.23 -2.40
N VAL A 555 19.41 -41.26 -2.66
CA VAL A 555 20.26 -41.17 -3.84
C VAL A 555 21.71 -41.44 -3.42
N ALA A 556 22.35 -42.44 -4.02
CA ALA A 556 23.70 -42.89 -3.63
C ALA A 556 24.74 -41.76 -3.59
N LYS A 557 24.74 -40.90 -4.61
CA LYS A 557 25.62 -39.73 -4.69
C LYS A 557 25.36 -38.72 -3.57
N PHE A 558 24.09 -38.50 -3.24
CA PHE A 558 23.70 -37.60 -2.17
C PHE A 558 24.19 -38.08 -0.80
N LEU A 559 24.02 -39.38 -0.51
CA LEU A 559 24.46 -39.94 0.78
C LEU A 559 25.99 -39.86 0.97
N LEU A 560 26.77 -40.00 -0.10
CA LEU A 560 28.23 -39.79 -0.05
C LEU A 560 28.58 -38.33 0.30
N ILE A 561 27.87 -37.38 -0.31
CA ILE A 561 28.04 -35.94 -0.01
C ILE A 561 27.62 -35.65 1.43
N LEU A 562 26.46 -36.15 1.88
CA LEU A 562 26.00 -35.99 3.26
C LEU A 562 26.99 -36.54 4.28
N ARG A 563 27.55 -37.73 4.03
CA ARG A 563 28.59 -38.30 4.89
C ARG A 563 29.81 -37.40 4.99
N LYS A 564 30.26 -36.78 3.89
CA LYS A 564 31.35 -35.78 3.92
C LYS A 564 30.95 -34.54 4.73
N LEU A 565 29.75 -34.00 4.50
CA LEU A 565 29.27 -32.77 5.15
C LEU A 565 28.96 -32.95 6.64
N LEU A 566 28.63 -34.17 7.08
CA LEU A 566 28.50 -34.52 8.50
C LEU A 566 29.78 -34.19 9.28
N HIS A 567 30.95 -34.34 8.66
CA HIS A 567 32.26 -34.04 9.26
C HIS A 567 32.77 -32.63 8.92
N SER A 568 31.88 -31.72 8.51
CA SER A 568 32.26 -30.34 8.21
C SER A 568 32.80 -29.63 9.45
N LYS A 569 33.83 -28.79 9.26
CA LYS A 569 34.35 -27.88 10.30
C LYS A 569 33.32 -26.80 10.69
N HIS A 570 32.32 -26.57 9.85
CA HIS A 570 31.23 -25.63 10.08
C HIS A 570 30.06 -26.38 10.72
N ILE A 571 29.79 -26.10 11.99
CA ILE A 571 28.78 -26.81 12.77
C ILE A 571 27.38 -26.68 12.18
N ASP A 572 27.03 -25.55 11.56
CA ASP A 572 25.74 -25.36 10.88
C ASP A 572 25.55 -26.32 9.71
N VAL A 573 26.60 -26.53 8.90
CA VAL A 573 26.60 -27.53 7.82
C VAL A 573 26.49 -28.96 8.38
N SER A 574 27.34 -29.29 9.36
CA SER A 574 27.34 -30.60 10.03
C SER A 574 25.98 -30.91 10.68
N TYR A 575 25.36 -29.91 11.30
CA TYR A 575 24.07 -30.00 11.98
C TYR A 575 22.93 -30.39 11.03
N PHE A 576 22.81 -29.71 9.89
CA PHE A 576 21.76 -30.05 8.92
C PHE A 576 22.04 -31.37 8.20
N ALA A 577 23.31 -31.69 7.92
CA ALA A 577 23.65 -33.01 7.38
C ALA A 577 23.25 -34.13 8.35
N ALA A 578 23.54 -33.96 9.64
CA ALA A 578 23.13 -34.87 10.71
C ALA A 578 21.61 -35.00 10.81
N GLY A 579 20.85 -33.90 10.69
CA GLY A 579 19.39 -33.92 10.70
C GLY A 579 18.78 -34.73 9.56
N ILE A 580 19.27 -34.51 8.34
CA ILE A 580 18.84 -35.29 7.17
C ILE A 580 19.14 -36.78 7.39
N ILE A 581 20.34 -37.11 7.89
CA ILE A 581 20.72 -38.50 8.19
C ILE A 581 19.80 -39.09 9.27
N ALA A 582 19.51 -38.36 10.33
CA ALA A 582 18.64 -38.80 11.42
C ALA A 582 17.22 -39.12 10.91
N HIS A 583 16.66 -38.26 10.07
CA HIS A 583 15.36 -38.49 9.44
C HIS A 583 15.35 -39.70 8.51
N LEU A 584 16.34 -39.84 7.62
CA LEU A 584 16.42 -41.00 6.72
C LEU A 584 16.65 -42.31 7.48
N ALA A 585 17.52 -42.30 8.49
CA ALA A 585 17.81 -43.49 9.27
C ALA A 585 16.63 -43.92 10.17
N SER A 586 15.72 -42.98 10.50
CA SER A 586 14.52 -43.25 11.30
C SER A 586 13.51 -44.16 10.61
N ASP A 587 13.55 -44.28 9.27
CA ASP A 587 12.70 -45.21 8.50
C ASP A 587 13.07 -46.69 8.69
N GLY A 588 14.14 -46.96 9.45
CA GLY A 588 14.61 -48.31 9.73
C GLY A 588 15.43 -48.93 8.59
N PRO A 589 15.85 -50.19 8.74
CA PRO A 589 16.66 -50.89 7.75
C PRO A 589 15.96 -51.07 6.40
N GLU A 590 14.64 -51.28 6.40
CA GLU A 590 13.85 -51.53 5.19
C GLU A 590 13.73 -50.28 4.30
N GLY A 591 13.66 -49.09 4.89
CA GLY A 591 13.69 -47.82 4.16
C GLY A 591 15.06 -47.47 3.57
N TRP A 592 16.13 -48.16 4.01
CA TRP A 592 17.49 -47.87 3.59
C TRP A 592 17.88 -48.61 2.30
N ILE A 593 17.40 -48.10 1.17
CA ILE A 593 17.55 -48.76 -0.14
C ILE A 593 18.92 -48.58 -0.82
N VAL A 594 19.80 -47.71 -0.30
CA VAL A 594 21.12 -47.44 -0.90
C VAL A 594 22.19 -48.34 -0.29
N THR A 595 23.00 -48.97 -1.15
CA THR A 595 24.08 -49.89 -0.74
C THR A 595 25.46 -49.26 -0.65
N THR A 596 25.69 -48.10 -1.28
CA THR A 596 27.01 -47.43 -1.30
C THR A 596 27.43 -46.90 0.07
N VAL A 597 26.48 -46.63 0.96
CA VAL A 597 26.70 -46.19 2.34
C VAL A 597 25.83 -47.05 3.25
N SER A 598 26.45 -47.78 4.18
CA SER A 598 25.74 -48.61 5.15
C SER A 598 25.00 -47.75 6.18
N ARG A 599 23.73 -48.08 6.45
CA ARG A 599 22.92 -47.44 7.50
C ARG A 599 23.62 -47.46 8.85
N THR A 600 24.18 -48.61 9.22
CA THR A 600 24.83 -48.82 10.52
C THR A 600 26.10 -47.97 10.64
N ALA A 601 26.91 -47.91 9.58
CA ALA A 601 28.12 -47.09 9.57
C ALA A 601 27.78 -45.59 9.71
N LEU A 602 26.76 -45.13 8.97
CA LEU A 602 26.37 -43.73 9.01
C LEU A 602 25.69 -43.33 10.34
N LEU A 603 24.95 -44.25 10.96
CA LEU A 603 24.43 -44.06 12.33
C LEU A 603 25.55 -43.93 13.36
N GLN A 604 26.60 -44.75 13.24
CA GLN A 604 27.75 -44.65 14.13
C GLN A 604 28.43 -43.28 13.98
N GLU A 605 28.72 -42.87 12.75
CA GLU A 605 29.32 -41.55 12.47
C GLU A 605 28.43 -40.39 12.92
N LEU A 606 27.10 -40.52 12.81
CA LEU A 606 26.15 -39.53 13.33
C LEU A 606 26.32 -39.34 14.84
N GLY A 607 26.39 -40.42 15.60
CA GLY A 607 26.58 -40.37 17.05
C GLY A 607 27.91 -39.72 17.42
N GLU A 608 28.99 -40.13 16.77
CA GLU A 608 30.34 -39.57 16.97
C GLU A 608 30.38 -38.06 16.67
N ALA A 609 29.76 -37.63 15.57
CA ALA A 609 29.68 -36.22 15.19
C ALA A 609 28.92 -35.39 16.23
N VAL A 610 27.70 -35.80 16.62
CA VAL A 610 26.86 -35.05 17.58
C VAL A 610 27.56 -34.91 18.94
N LEU A 611 28.24 -35.95 19.43
CA LEU A 611 28.97 -35.92 20.69
C LEU A 611 30.24 -35.05 20.63
N SER A 612 30.80 -34.82 19.44
CA SER A 612 32.00 -34.00 19.26
C SER A 612 31.73 -32.50 19.26
N TRP A 613 30.48 -32.08 19.05
CA TRP A 613 30.14 -30.68 18.87
C TRP A 613 30.27 -29.87 20.16
N GLN A 614 30.88 -28.71 20.04
CA GLN A 614 30.81 -27.67 21.07
C GLN A 614 29.53 -26.86 20.89
N THR A 615 28.79 -26.64 21.97
CA THR A 615 27.56 -25.84 21.92
C THR A 615 27.88 -24.41 21.47
N PRO A 616 27.31 -23.92 20.36
CA PRO A 616 27.54 -22.54 19.89
C PRO A 616 27.14 -21.51 20.94
N GLU A 617 27.75 -20.32 20.92
CA GLU A 617 27.39 -19.26 21.88
C GLU A 617 25.97 -18.73 21.65
N GLY A 618 25.56 -18.53 20.39
CA GLY A 618 24.25 -17.99 19.99
C GLY A 618 23.27 -19.01 19.40
N GLU A 619 22.03 -18.56 19.17
CA GLU A 619 21.01 -19.32 18.42
C GLU A 619 21.46 -19.49 16.97
N MET A 620 21.54 -20.75 16.49
CA MET A 620 22.03 -21.10 15.15
C MET A 620 20.89 -21.31 14.15
N VAL A 621 19.76 -21.79 14.65
CA VAL A 621 18.61 -22.21 13.86
C VAL A 621 17.35 -21.82 14.60
N ALA A 622 16.30 -21.50 13.84
CA ALA A 622 15.00 -21.18 14.39
C ALA A 622 13.94 -22.18 13.93
N TYR A 623 13.09 -22.61 14.87
CA TYR A 623 12.00 -23.55 14.60
C TYR A 623 10.63 -22.88 14.70
N ARG A 624 9.70 -23.31 13.83
CA ARG A 624 8.27 -22.97 13.91
C ARG A 624 7.54 -23.86 14.91
N SER A 625 7.89 -25.13 14.96
CA SER A 625 7.40 -26.13 15.93
C SER A 625 8.46 -27.18 16.26
N PHE A 626 8.23 -27.97 17.31
CA PHE A 626 9.02 -29.16 17.66
C PHE A 626 8.45 -30.47 17.08
N HIS A 627 7.30 -30.41 16.40
CA HIS A 627 6.66 -31.60 15.82
C HIS A 627 7.58 -32.48 14.97
N PRO A 628 8.50 -31.95 14.14
CA PRO A 628 9.41 -32.78 13.36
C PRO A 628 10.36 -33.66 14.20
N PHE A 629 10.66 -33.27 15.45
CA PHE A 629 11.55 -34.02 16.34
C PHE A 629 10.86 -35.18 17.05
N PHE A 630 9.55 -35.11 17.28
CA PHE A 630 8.85 -36.10 18.11
C PHE A 630 8.94 -37.54 17.59
N PRO A 631 8.80 -37.81 16.26
CA PRO A 631 9.03 -39.15 15.72
C PRO A 631 10.47 -39.66 15.95
N LEU A 632 11.45 -38.75 15.92
CA LEU A 632 12.87 -39.10 16.13
C LEU A 632 13.14 -39.47 17.59
N LEU A 633 12.51 -38.79 18.54
CA LEU A 633 12.58 -39.12 19.96
C LEU A 633 12.06 -40.54 20.26
N THR A 634 11.10 -41.03 19.48
CA THR A 634 10.53 -42.38 19.61
C THR A 634 11.30 -43.46 18.83
N CYS A 635 12.46 -43.15 18.24
CA CYS A 635 13.26 -44.09 17.46
C CYS A 635 14.15 -44.98 18.36
N HIS A 636 13.53 -45.93 19.08
CA HIS A 636 14.23 -46.79 20.05
C HIS A 636 15.33 -47.68 19.43
N GLY A 637 15.24 -48.03 18.15
CA GLY A 637 16.21 -48.87 17.45
C GLY A 637 17.48 -48.14 16.96
N ALA A 638 17.60 -46.84 17.20
CA ALA A 638 18.75 -46.03 16.79
C ALA A 638 18.93 -44.82 17.71
N PHE A 639 19.65 -45.01 18.83
CA PHE A 639 19.85 -43.94 19.82
C PHE A 639 20.53 -42.70 19.24
N GLN A 640 21.33 -42.82 18.18
CA GLN A 640 22.00 -41.69 17.52
C GLN A 640 21.00 -40.73 16.87
N VAL A 641 19.85 -41.25 16.41
CA VAL A 641 18.72 -40.44 15.91
C VAL A 641 18.10 -39.65 17.05
N GLN A 642 17.84 -40.30 18.19
CA GLN A 642 17.33 -39.65 19.40
C GLN A 642 18.33 -38.60 19.91
N LEU A 643 19.62 -38.90 19.87
CA LEU A 643 20.71 -38.03 20.32
C LEU A 643 20.75 -36.71 19.56
N TRP A 644 20.66 -36.76 18.22
CA TRP A 644 20.57 -35.53 17.41
C TRP A 644 19.32 -34.71 17.78
N ALA A 645 18.17 -35.37 17.91
CA ALA A 645 16.91 -34.68 18.22
C ALA A 645 16.95 -33.99 19.60
N VAL A 646 17.45 -34.65 20.64
CA VAL A 646 17.56 -34.03 21.97
C VAL A 646 18.62 -32.93 22.00
N TRP A 647 19.72 -33.06 21.24
CA TRP A 647 20.73 -31.99 21.10
C TRP A 647 20.11 -30.74 20.47
N ALA A 648 19.36 -30.91 19.37
CA ALA A 648 18.67 -29.82 18.68
C ALA A 648 17.69 -29.07 19.60
N ILE A 649 16.87 -29.82 20.36
CA ILE A 649 15.93 -29.26 21.32
C ILE A 649 16.68 -28.51 22.44
N GLN A 650 17.75 -29.10 22.99
CA GLN A 650 18.57 -28.48 24.03
C GLN A 650 19.17 -27.16 23.55
N HIS A 651 19.73 -27.13 22.34
CA HIS A 651 20.34 -25.93 21.78
C HIS A 651 19.36 -24.74 21.79
N VAL A 652 18.20 -24.89 21.16
CA VAL A 652 17.25 -23.77 21.06
C VAL A 652 16.61 -23.43 22.41
N CYS A 653 16.34 -24.42 23.27
CA CYS A 653 15.77 -24.17 24.60
C CYS A 653 16.75 -23.46 25.54
N THR A 654 18.06 -23.65 25.37
CA THR A 654 19.07 -22.96 26.20
C THR A 654 19.43 -21.58 25.65
N LYS A 655 19.39 -21.38 24.33
CA LYS A 655 19.78 -20.10 23.69
C LYS A 655 18.65 -19.09 23.61
N ASN A 656 17.40 -19.55 23.51
CA ASN A 656 16.24 -18.68 23.44
C ASN A 656 15.08 -19.26 24.26
N VAL A 657 15.32 -19.34 25.58
CA VAL A 657 14.42 -19.91 26.59
C VAL A 657 12.99 -19.37 26.44
N LYS A 658 12.85 -18.04 26.33
CA LYS A 658 11.55 -17.34 26.27
C LYS A 658 10.69 -17.75 25.08
N ARG A 659 11.30 -18.12 23.95
CA ARG A 659 10.56 -18.57 22.76
C ARG A 659 10.28 -20.07 22.83
N TYR A 660 11.30 -20.88 23.08
CA TYR A 660 11.23 -22.31 22.83
C TYR A 660 10.74 -23.14 24.02
N CYS A 661 11.02 -22.72 25.27
CA CYS A 661 10.51 -23.46 26.42
C CYS A 661 8.97 -23.46 26.48
N PRO A 662 8.28 -22.31 26.32
CA PRO A 662 6.82 -22.30 26.22
C PRO A 662 6.27 -23.12 25.05
N MET A 663 6.95 -23.07 23.89
CA MET A 663 6.58 -23.85 22.70
C MET A 663 6.67 -25.36 22.97
N LEU A 664 7.79 -25.82 23.53
CA LEU A 664 8.01 -27.23 23.85
C LEU A 664 6.98 -27.77 24.86
N LEU A 665 6.61 -26.97 25.86
CA LEU A 665 5.56 -27.30 26.82
C LEU A 665 4.18 -27.37 26.17
N LYS A 666 3.84 -26.37 25.34
CA LYS A 666 2.55 -26.30 24.65
C LYS A 666 2.35 -27.49 23.71
N GLU A 667 3.42 -27.93 23.06
CA GLU A 667 3.42 -29.08 22.14
C GLU A 667 3.62 -30.43 22.86
N GLN A 668 3.63 -30.45 24.20
CA GLN A 668 3.78 -31.64 25.03
C GLN A 668 5.11 -32.40 24.85
N GLY A 669 6.13 -31.74 24.31
CA GLY A 669 7.45 -32.35 24.12
C GLY A 669 8.12 -32.73 25.45
N ASN A 670 7.80 -32.04 26.55
CA ASN A 670 8.30 -32.38 27.88
C ASN A 670 7.89 -33.80 28.32
N ILE A 671 6.70 -34.27 27.93
CA ILE A 671 6.22 -35.62 28.29
C ILE A 671 7.09 -36.68 27.62
N LEU A 672 7.50 -36.46 26.37
CA LEU A 672 8.40 -37.36 25.65
C LEU A 672 9.80 -37.35 26.27
N LEU A 673 10.30 -36.17 26.65
CA LEU A 673 11.60 -36.05 27.31
C LEU A 673 11.63 -36.70 28.70
N GLU A 674 10.55 -36.58 29.48
CA GLU A 674 10.40 -37.25 30.79
C GLU A 674 10.44 -38.77 30.63
N LYS A 675 9.69 -39.32 29.65
CA LYS A 675 9.72 -40.76 29.35
C LYS A 675 11.14 -41.24 29.03
N LEU A 676 11.82 -40.56 28.09
CA LEU A 676 13.20 -40.89 27.71
C LEU A 676 14.17 -40.77 28.90
N TYR A 677 13.99 -39.78 29.77
CA TYR A 677 14.84 -39.57 30.94
C TYR A 677 14.69 -40.69 31.98
N THR A 678 13.46 -41.19 32.18
CA THR A 678 13.17 -42.23 33.19
C THR A 678 13.44 -43.66 32.72
N ASP A 679 13.46 -43.90 31.41
CA ASP A 679 13.65 -45.22 30.84
C ASP A 679 15.13 -45.65 30.89
N GLN A 680 15.45 -46.70 31.64
CA GLN A 680 16.83 -47.14 31.83
C GLN A 680 17.45 -47.79 30.59
N GLU A 681 16.63 -48.22 29.62
CA GLU A 681 17.07 -48.82 28.36
C GLU A 681 17.55 -47.76 27.35
N VAL A 682 17.24 -46.48 27.59
CA VAL A 682 17.68 -45.37 26.72
C VAL A 682 19.15 -45.06 26.98
N ASP A 683 19.88 -44.77 25.89
CA ASP A 683 21.30 -44.42 25.93
C ASP A 683 21.61 -43.30 26.96
N SER A 684 22.71 -43.48 27.67
CA SER A 684 23.12 -42.60 28.78
C SER A 684 23.31 -41.13 28.36
N ASN A 685 23.78 -40.87 27.13
CA ASN A 685 23.98 -39.51 26.64
C ASN A 685 22.63 -38.83 26.34
N VAL A 686 21.71 -39.57 25.72
CA VAL A 686 20.34 -39.10 25.44
C VAL A 686 19.64 -38.71 26.75
N ARG A 687 19.70 -39.59 27.76
CA ARG A 687 19.14 -39.31 29.09
C ARG A 687 19.75 -38.08 29.73
N THR A 688 21.07 -37.93 29.64
CA THR A 688 21.79 -36.78 30.22
C THR A 688 21.31 -35.46 29.61
N ILE A 689 21.14 -35.41 28.29
CA ILE A 689 20.64 -34.22 27.59
C ILE A 689 19.17 -33.95 27.95
N CYS A 690 18.31 -34.98 27.98
CA CYS A 690 16.91 -34.84 28.42
C CYS A 690 16.82 -34.22 29.82
N GLY A 691 17.61 -34.73 30.78
CA GLY A 691 17.67 -34.18 32.14
C GLY A 691 18.19 -32.74 32.18
N GLY A 692 19.06 -32.34 31.25
CA GLY A 692 19.46 -30.96 31.04
C GLY A 692 18.29 -30.07 30.61
N ILE A 693 17.53 -30.48 29.58
CA ILE A 693 16.38 -29.73 29.07
C ILE A 693 15.30 -29.59 30.14
N LEU A 694 14.96 -30.67 30.85
CA LEU A 694 13.94 -30.66 31.90
C LEU A 694 14.29 -29.71 33.05
N ARG A 695 15.57 -29.56 33.39
CA ARG A 695 16.03 -28.56 34.38
C ARG A 695 15.87 -27.12 33.88
N VAL A 696 16.09 -26.86 32.60
CA VAL A 696 15.84 -25.54 32.00
C VAL A 696 14.34 -25.22 32.05
N LEU A 697 13.50 -26.20 31.70
CA LEU A 697 12.04 -26.06 31.74
C LEU A 697 11.51 -25.82 33.16
N SER A 698 12.08 -26.49 34.18
CA SER A 698 11.65 -26.31 35.56
C SER A 698 12.04 -24.94 36.10
N ALA A 699 13.22 -24.41 35.75
CA ALA A 699 13.64 -23.06 36.13
C ALA A 699 12.70 -21.98 35.57
N GLU A 700 12.29 -22.07 34.30
CA GLU A 700 11.38 -21.09 33.68
C GLU A 700 9.96 -21.10 34.29
N ARG A 701 9.47 -22.27 34.75
CA ARG A 701 8.16 -22.36 35.42
C ARG A 701 8.12 -21.60 36.75
N VAL A 702 9.26 -21.50 37.45
CA VAL A 702 9.36 -20.76 38.71
C VAL A 702 9.30 -19.25 38.45
N ASP A 703 9.91 -18.77 37.36
CA ASP A 703 9.90 -17.34 36.99
C ASP A 703 8.54 -16.86 36.43
N LEU A 704 7.69 -17.75 35.91
CA LEU A 704 6.34 -17.42 35.43
C LEU A 704 5.27 -17.43 36.53
N THR A 705 5.58 -17.95 37.72
CA THR A 705 4.67 -18.03 38.87
C THR A 705 4.94 -16.97 39.94
N LEU A 706 6.02 -16.19 39.77
CA LEU A 706 6.33 -14.95 40.50
C LEU A 706 5.94 -13.72 39.66
#